data_AF-A0A2M6WK03-F1
#
_entry.id   AF-A0A2M6WK03-F1
#
_cell.length_a   1.000
_cell.length_b   1.000
_cell.length_c   1.000
_cell.angle_alpha   90.00
_cell.angle_beta   90.00
_cell.angle_gamma   90.00
#
_symmetry.space_group_name_H-M   'P 1'
#
loop_
_entity.id
_entity.type
_entity.pdbx_description
1 polymer ?
#
loop_
_entity_poly.entity_id
_entity_poly.type
_entity_poly.pdbx_seq_one_letter_code
_entity_poly.pdbx_strand_id
1 'polypeptide(L)'
;MSKFTKKVASIALTATTVVSLSGFGSFVAVAGAQTLEAQIAGLLAQIQQLQAQLNAGSTMSASYNFTRDLTVGSRGDDVMALQQWLNGQGFTIANSGPGSVGNETSYFGSLTASALARFQAANSISPAVGYFGPITRSAIASMTTTTPTTPTTPTTPTTPVNTTGSLWVALGAGSPASGSSAIAGAGQVNAGRFTFTAPTTAGMTVTGLSFQKNGVLSDSNINNLYLADANTGEIVAQFQSLTNGVAVFSGLNLQINAGMSWTGELRLDLSSSATSGNTIAWTLTDVVMPVGQVTGLPVATNSLTVTSVSNPSIAALTLTANAVGSTIDAGTDSVLVSSWTTNVTNSEVKLTNMQFTFVGSANPSDIRNLSLRVNGNEVASLAMASTNTNFNFPSGIMLNTGNSTIEIFADVAGSPNRTFTFSLLQPYRVGAVDTEYNTGISPSITSTNQTTVTINTGSITTSVASDSPTNPIAAGASSVPLAKFKIYAAGESVKVKFLSVTFTKVGGSTWATIGNVTDDLSNVRIIDNAGGQLGNNISTIASGSGSGQCSLDSSTVITCYFGTSASPINYTVPGNTTREITVVADIGDSTDLTTLATSLPGNTSNLEGQVSFQTASSGVANGATRAISSSPLTVALNSAFSSPTYIAGAQNVKIGSFILTAASSQGAKVSSVTVDKDSNANFDIQNLRIMVGSTQFGTTRSTIGDAETSLAFSSSQPVVIGSGASVTFDVYADILQSSTATTHTAVIDIIGWSALGSISNSSITFPGAVSGQDMIVSSGPTLTVAAASDTPAASQVVMGSTGVELFKVRLTAD
;
A
#
# COMPACT_ATOMS: atom_id res chain seq x y z
N MET A 1 -39.03 -18.19 -27.61
CA MET A 1 -40.11 -19.19 -27.54
C MET A 1 -40.88 -19.00 -26.23
N SER A 2 -42.15 -19.41 -26.27
CA SER A 2 -43.29 -19.06 -25.42
C SER A 2 -43.14 -19.13 -23.90
N LYS A 3 -43.91 -18.24 -23.26
CA LYS A 3 -44.32 -18.14 -21.86
C LYS A 3 -44.87 -19.45 -21.24
N PHE A 4 -44.72 -19.52 -19.90
CA PHE A 4 -45.73 -19.90 -18.88
C PHE A 4 -46.09 -21.40 -18.65
N THR A 5 -45.72 -21.87 -17.44
CA THR A 5 -46.59 -22.45 -16.38
C THR A 5 -46.62 -23.96 -16.11
N LYS A 6 -46.11 -24.29 -14.92
CA LYS A 6 -46.58 -25.21 -13.84
C LYS A 6 -47.44 -26.43 -14.23
N LYS A 7 -47.05 -27.62 -13.74
CA LYS A 7 -47.55 -28.26 -12.49
C LYS A 7 -47.03 -29.70 -12.33
N VAL A 8 -46.58 -29.98 -11.10
CA VAL A 8 -46.70 -31.20 -10.26
C VAL A 8 -47.22 -32.48 -10.92
N ALA A 9 -46.45 -33.57 -10.80
CA ALA A 9 -46.96 -34.94 -10.68
C ALA A 9 -45.96 -35.84 -9.91
N SER A 10 -46.48 -36.42 -8.85
CA SER A 10 -45.95 -37.45 -7.95
C SER A 10 -46.10 -38.87 -8.52
N ILE A 11 -45.09 -39.74 -8.36
CA ILE A 11 -45.17 -41.23 -8.46
C ILE A 11 -44.08 -41.79 -7.50
N ALA A 12 -44.41 -42.28 -6.29
CA ALA A 12 -44.87 -43.63 -5.92
C ALA A 12 -43.75 -44.71 -5.97
N LEU A 13 -43.44 -45.34 -4.82
CA LEU A 13 -43.71 -46.78 -4.57
C LEU A 13 -43.34 -47.17 -3.12
N THR A 14 -44.31 -47.79 -2.45
CA THR A 14 -44.24 -48.42 -1.12
C THR A 14 -43.54 -49.77 -1.15
N ALA A 15 -42.77 -50.09 -0.10
CA ALA A 15 -42.43 -51.46 0.29
C ALA A 15 -42.68 -51.65 1.81
N THR A 16 -43.27 -52.81 2.10
CA THR A 16 -44.00 -53.22 3.31
C THR A 16 -43.13 -53.77 4.46
N THR A 17 -43.69 -53.65 5.67
CA THR A 17 -43.42 -54.32 6.97
C THR A 17 -43.05 -55.81 6.93
N VAL A 18 -42.24 -56.31 7.88
CA VAL A 18 -42.58 -57.23 9.02
C VAL A 18 -41.31 -57.49 9.90
N VAL A 19 -41.48 -57.57 11.23
CA VAL A 19 -40.87 -58.52 12.20
C VAL A 19 -40.44 -57.84 13.51
N SER A 20 -41.16 -58.23 14.57
CA SER A 20 -40.92 -58.05 16.00
C SER A 20 -39.75 -58.89 16.54
N LEU A 21 -38.93 -58.36 17.46
CA LEU A 21 -38.44 -59.10 18.63
C LEU A 21 -37.74 -58.20 19.67
N SER A 22 -37.91 -58.62 20.92
CA SER A 22 -37.46 -58.09 22.21
C SER A 22 -35.96 -57.85 22.43
N GLY A 23 -35.65 -56.89 23.31
CA GLY A 23 -34.71 -57.11 24.43
C GLY A 23 -33.33 -56.45 24.39
N PHE A 24 -33.02 -55.76 25.50
CA PHE A 24 -31.70 -55.51 26.11
C PHE A 24 -30.69 -54.54 25.45
N GLY A 25 -30.44 -53.44 26.18
CA GLY A 25 -29.10 -53.18 26.74
C GLY A 25 -28.08 -52.43 25.88
N SER A 26 -28.08 -51.11 26.04
CA SER A 26 -26.90 -50.23 26.18
C SER A 26 -25.66 -50.45 25.30
N PHE A 27 -25.49 -49.60 24.29
CA PHE A 27 -24.17 -49.07 23.92
C PHE A 27 -24.26 -47.56 23.68
N VAL A 28 -23.42 -46.84 24.41
CA VAL A 28 -23.14 -45.41 24.27
C VAL A 28 -22.53 -45.18 22.89
N ALA A 29 -23.11 -44.27 22.10
CA ALA A 29 -22.46 -43.67 20.94
C ALA A 29 -22.45 -42.15 21.09
N VAL A 30 -21.22 -41.67 21.12
CA VAL A 30 -20.73 -40.31 21.23
C VAL A 30 -21.35 -39.39 20.16
N ALA A 31 -21.66 -38.16 20.59
CA ALA A 31 -22.10 -37.07 19.76
C ALA A 31 -21.09 -36.71 18.66
N GLY A 32 -21.59 -36.32 17.47
CA GLY A 32 -20.79 -35.57 16.52
C GLY A 32 -21.11 -35.80 15.04
N ALA A 33 -22.23 -35.28 14.55
CA ALA A 33 -22.40 -34.85 13.17
C ALA A 33 -23.69 -34.02 13.06
N GLN A 34 -23.65 -32.78 13.56
CA GLN A 34 -24.68 -31.81 13.19
C GLN A 34 -24.43 -31.46 11.73
N THR A 35 -25.40 -31.74 10.87
CA THR A 35 -25.35 -31.37 9.46
C THR A 35 -25.11 -29.85 9.35
N LEU A 36 -24.40 -29.42 8.32
CA LEU A 36 -24.11 -28.00 8.09
C LEU A 36 -25.41 -27.15 8.07
N GLU A 37 -26.53 -27.75 7.67
CA GLU A 37 -27.87 -27.16 7.72
C GLU A 37 -28.39 -26.94 9.15
N ALA A 38 -28.09 -27.82 10.10
CA ALA A 38 -28.42 -27.64 11.51
C ALA A 38 -27.57 -26.52 12.15
N GLN A 39 -26.32 -26.37 11.73
CA GLN A 39 -25.48 -25.24 12.15
C GLN A 39 -25.96 -23.91 11.58
N ILE A 40 -26.37 -23.87 10.30
CA ILE A 40 -26.94 -22.66 9.67
C ILE A 40 -28.28 -22.27 10.33
N ALA A 41 -29.14 -23.23 10.65
CA ALA A 41 -30.39 -22.98 11.38
C ALA A 41 -30.12 -22.48 12.81
N GLY A 42 -29.11 -23.03 13.49
CA GLY A 42 -28.67 -22.57 14.81
C GLY A 42 -28.11 -21.14 14.79
N LEU A 43 -27.28 -20.81 13.79
CA LEU A 43 -26.74 -19.47 13.61
C LEU A 43 -27.81 -18.45 13.22
N LEU A 44 -28.79 -18.81 12.39
CA LEU A 44 -29.93 -17.94 12.07
C LEU A 44 -30.84 -17.71 13.28
N ALA A 45 -31.11 -18.75 14.08
CA ALA A 45 -31.84 -18.61 15.33
C ALA A 45 -31.07 -17.72 16.31
N GLN A 46 -29.75 -17.86 16.38
CA GLN A 46 -28.90 -17.03 17.24
C GLN A 46 -28.86 -15.57 16.76
N ILE A 47 -28.82 -15.31 15.46
CA ILE A 47 -28.94 -13.96 14.89
C ILE A 47 -30.32 -13.36 15.19
N GLN A 48 -31.39 -14.15 15.10
CA GLN A 48 -32.74 -13.68 15.40
C GLN A 48 -32.94 -13.44 16.90
N GLN A 49 -32.27 -14.21 17.76
CA GLN A 49 -32.26 -14.04 19.21
C GLN A 49 -31.38 -12.84 19.62
N LEU A 50 -30.27 -12.59 18.92
CA LEU A 50 -29.44 -11.39 19.07
C LEU A 50 -30.16 -10.15 18.54
N GLN A 51 -30.91 -10.23 17.44
CA GLN A 51 -31.78 -9.16 16.94
C GLN A 51 -32.95 -8.89 17.91
N ALA A 52 -33.50 -9.92 18.54
CA ALA A 52 -34.50 -9.76 19.60
C ALA A 52 -33.89 -9.19 20.89
N GLN A 53 -32.65 -9.53 21.25
CA GLN A 53 -31.94 -8.93 22.38
C GLN A 53 -31.50 -7.48 22.11
N LEU A 54 -31.14 -7.15 20.87
CA LEU A 54 -30.90 -5.77 20.42
C LEU A 54 -32.20 -4.94 20.42
N ASN A 55 -33.37 -5.58 20.20
CA ASN A 55 -34.68 -4.91 20.27
C ASN A 55 -35.33 -4.95 21.67
N ALA A 56 -34.91 -5.84 22.59
CA ALA A 56 -35.51 -6.01 23.91
C ALA A 56 -34.60 -5.60 25.08
N GLY A 57 -33.34 -5.21 24.79
CA GLY A 57 -32.35 -4.74 25.76
C GLY A 57 -32.02 -3.26 25.61
N SER A 58 -33.03 -2.40 25.45
CA SER A 58 -32.86 -0.96 25.68
C SER A 58 -34.23 -0.26 25.73
N THR A 59 -34.82 -0.15 26.91
CA THR A 59 -35.55 1.07 27.26
C THR A 59 -34.53 2.21 27.33
N MET A 60 -33.99 2.61 26.17
CA MET A 60 -33.21 3.83 26.03
C MET A 60 -34.16 4.98 26.34
N SER A 61 -33.85 5.62 27.47
CA SER A 61 -34.48 6.83 27.96
C SER A 61 -34.76 7.79 26.81
N ALA A 62 -36.00 8.29 26.79
CA ALA A 62 -36.31 9.55 26.13
C ALA A 62 -35.22 10.57 26.45
N SER A 63 -34.83 11.35 25.43
CA SER A 63 -33.97 12.52 25.55
C SER A 63 -34.31 13.32 26.82
N TYR A 64 -33.40 13.35 27.79
CA TYR A 64 -33.62 14.15 28.99
C TYR A 64 -33.31 15.62 28.66
N ASN A 65 -34.29 16.51 28.82
CA ASN A 65 -34.09 17.95 28.63
C ASN A 65 -33.50 18.55 29.92
N PHE A 66 -32.20 18.85 29.90
CA PHE A 66 -31.54 19.48 31.03
C PHE A 66 -31.85 20.98 31.11
N THR A 67 -32.57 21.43 32.15
CA THR A 67 -32.99 22.83 32.29
C THR A 67 -32.22 23.64 33.34
N ARG A 68 -31.45 23.01 34.23
CA ARG A 68 -30.61 23.69 35.25
C ARG A 68 -29.14 23.27 35.21
N ASP A 69 -28.24 24.12 35.72
CA ASP A 69 -26.82 23.81 35.81
C ASP A 69 -26.58 22.72 36.88
N LEU A 70 -25.63 21.81 36.64
CA LEU A 70 -25.27 20.75 37.59
C LEU A 70 -23.79 20.88 37.98
N THR A 71 -23.54 20.73 39.27
CA THR A 71 -22.20 20.76 39.88
C THR A 71 -22.09 19.73 41.00
N VAL A 72 -20.87 19.51 41.51
CA VAL A 72 -20.62 18.60 42.64
C VAL A 72 -21.54 18.93 43.81
N GLY A 73 -22.24 17.92 44.32
CA GLY A 73 -23.25 18.05 45.36
C GLY A 73 -24.70 18.08 44.83
N SER A 74 -24.89 18.27 43.52
CA SER A 74 -26.23 18.24 42.90
C SER A 74 -26.89 16.87 43.08
N ARG A 75 -28.21 16.88 43.30
CA ARG A 75 -29.03 15.66 43.33
C ARG A 75 -30.26 15.79 42.44
N GLY A 76 -30.75 14.67 41.92
CA GLY A 76 -31.98 14.61 41.14
C GLY A 76 -31.90 13.71 39.90
N ASP A 77 -33.03 13.62 39.21
CA ASP A 77 -33.18 12.79 38.00
C ASP A 77 -32.35 13.30 36.83
N ASP A 78 -32.07 14.61 36.78
CA ASP A 78 -31.16 15.23 35.82
C ASP A 78 -29.72 14.80 36.03
N VAL A 79 -29.30 14.60 37.28
CA VAL A 79 -27.97 14.03 37.54
C VAL A 79 -27.92 12.59 37.04
N MET A 80 -28.94 11.79 37.33
CA MET A 80 -29.00 10.40 36.85
C MET A 80 -29.01 10.31 35.32
N ALA A 81 -29.76 11.19 34.66
CA ALA A 81 -29.80 11.27 33.20
C ALA A 81 -28.47 11.72 32.59
N LEU A 82 -27.78 12.68 33.21
CA LEU A 82 -26.43 13.08 32.78
C LEU A 82 -25.44 11.92 32.94
N GLN A 83 -25.56 11.14 34.03
CA GLN A 83 -24.71 9.98 34.25
C GLN A 83 -24.94 8.89 33.18
N GLN A 84 -26.19 8.60 32.86
CA GLN A 84 -26.57 7.65 31.82
C GLN A 84 -26.05 8.09 30.45
N TRP A 85 -26.18 9.39 30.15
CA TRP A 85 -25.69 9.95 28.90
C TRP A 85 -24.16 9.85 28.79
N LEU A 86 -23.42 10.24 29.82
CA LEU A 86 -21.94 10.16 29.83
C LEU A 86 -21.45 8.72 29.67
N ASN A 87 -22.04 7.77 30.41
CA ASN A 87 -21.75 6.35 30.27
C ASN A 87 -22.07 5.84 28.84
N GLY A 88 -23.20 6.28 28.26
CA GLY A 88 -23.60 5.94 26.89
C GLY A 88 -22.72 6.53 25.79
N GLN A 89 -22.09 7.68 26.03
CA GLN A 89 -21.14 8.32 25.11
C GLN A 89 -19.69 7.83 25.29
N GLY A 90 -19.46 6.78 26.09
CA GLY A 90 -18.13 6.22 26.33
C GLY A 90 -17.30 6.94 27.39
N PHE A 91 -17.86 7.93 28.10
CA PHE A 91 -17.24 8.60 29.24
C PHE A 91 -17.63 7.92 30.55
N THR A 92 -17.18 6.67 30.73
CA THR A 92 -17.54 5.82 31.88
C THR A 92 -17.24 6.51 33.22
N ILE A 93 -18.22 6.57 34.11
CA ILE A 93 -18.13 7.22 35.43
C ILE A 93 -17.49 6.29 36.47
N ALA A 94 -17.90 5.02 36.50
CA ALA A 94 -17.33 3.99 37.35
C ALA A 94 -17.37 2.62 36.65
N ASN A 95 -16.36 1.77 36.89
CA ASN A 95 -16.30 0.43 36.30
C ASN A 95 -17.20 -0.58 37.03
N SER A 96 -17.53 -0.34 38.30
CA SER A 96 -18.47 -1.14 39.08
C SER A 96 -19.03 -0.30 40.24
N GLY A 97 -20.19 -0.70 40.78
CA GLY A 97 -20.85 0.02 41.89
C GLY A 97 -21.62 1.28 41.45
N PRO A 98 -21.96 2.17 42.39
CA PRO A 98 -22.77 3.35 42.11
C PRO A 98 -22.11 4.27 41.06
N GLY A 99 -22.83 4.54 39.96
CA GLY A 99 -22.34 5.32 38.82
C GLY A 99 -21.85 4.49 37.63
N SER A 100 -21.76 3.16 37.75
CA SER A 100 -21.44 2.28 36.62
C SER A 100 -22.61 2.13 35.64
N VAL A 101 -22.34 1.64 34.42
CA VAL A 101 -23.36 1.47 33.37
C VAL A 101 -24.51 0.61 33.90
N GLY A 102 -25.73 1.16 33.91
CA GLY A 102 -26.93 0.51 34.45
C GLY A 102 -27.09 0.57 35.97
N ASN A 103 -26.16 1.22 36.68
CA ASN A 103 -26.21 1.50 38.12
C ASN A 103 -25.97 3.00 38.40
N GLU A 104 -26.43 3.88 37.52
CA GLU A 104 -26.32 5.33 37.68
C GLU A 104 -27.06 5.82 38.93
N THR A 105 -26.59 6.93 39.49
CA THR A 105 -27.12 7.50 40.72
C THR A 105 -27.69 8.89 40.49
N SER A 106 -28.56 9.33 41.41
CA SER A 106 -29.07 10.70 41.42
C SER A 106 -28.15 11.68 42.17
N TYR A 107 -26.84 11.40 42.34
CA TYR A 107 -25.88 12.27 43.05
C TYR A 107 -24.65 12.62 42.20
N PHE A 108 -24.37 13.92 42.06
CA PHE A 108 -23.26 14.43 41.26
C PHE A 108 -22.03 14.49 42.16
N GLY A 109 -21.22 13.44 42.11
CA GLY A 109 -19.97 13.32 42.88
C GLY A 109 -18.73 13.73 42.08
N SER A 110 -17.56 13.50 42.67
CA SER A 110 -16.25 13.72 42.03
C SER A 110 -16.06 12.87 40.77
N LEU A 111 -16.61 11.65 40.74
CA LEU A 111 -16.53 10.76 39.58
C LEU A 111 -17.33 11.29 38.37
N THR A 112 -18.54 11.80 38.62
CA THR A 112 -19.36 12.45 37.59
C THR A 112 -18.69 13.72 37.07
N ALA A 113 -18.10 14.53 37.95
CA ALA A 113 -17.32 15.71 37.57
C ALA A 113 -16.13 15.35 36.67
N SER A 114 -15.37 14.31 37.03
CA SER A 114 -14.23 13.84 36.26
C SER A 114 -14.62 13.30 34.87
N ALA A 115 -15.70 12.53 34.79
CA ALA A 115 -16.23 12.06 33.51
C ALA A 115 -16.69 13.24 32.62
N LEU A 116 -17.36 14.24 33.20
CA LEU A 116 -17.80 15.41 32.47
C LEU A 116 -16.63 16.29 32.02
N ALA A 117 -15.58 16.44 32.82
CA ALA A 117 -14.37 17.16 32.44
C ALA A 117 -13.67 16.50 31.23
N ARG A 118 -13.60 15.17 31.20
CA ARG A 118 -13.09 14.42 30.04
C ARG A 118 -13.93 14.63 28.80
N PHE A 119 -15.26 14.63 28.94
CA PHE A 119 -16.18 14.96 27.86
C PHE A 119 -15.95 16.39 27.32
N GLN A 120 -15.82 17.36 28.22
CA GLN A 120 -15.58 18.76 27.86
C GLN A 120 -14.26 18.93 27.12
N ALA A 121 -13.18 18.30 27.60
CA ALA A 121 -11.88 18.32 26.93
C ALA A 121 -11.92 17.67 25.55
N ALA A 122 -12.63 16.54 25.40
CA ALA A 122 -12.78 15.83 24.13
C ALA A 122 -13.60 16.62 23.09
N ASN A 123 -14.44 17.58 23.53
CA ASN A 123 -15.32 18.38 22.67
C ASN A 123 -14.93 19.86 22.64
N SER A 124 -13.68 20.19 23.00
CA SER A 124 -13.13 21.56 22.97
C SER A 124 -13.94 22.59 23.77
N ILE A 125 -14.61 22.16 24.84
CA ILE A 125 -15.37 23.02 25.75
C ILE A 125 -14.43 23.52 26.85
N SER A 126 -14.17 24.82 26.88
CA SER A 126 -13.26 25.46 27.85
C SER A 126 -14.02 26.38 28.82
N PRO A 127 -13.73 26.33 30.13
CA PRO A 127 -12.77 25.43 30.78
C PRO A 127 -13.36 24.03 31.06
N ALA A 128 -12.57 22.98 30.85
CA ALA A 128 -12.98 21.57 31.04
C ALA A 128 -12.90 21.15 32.52
N VAL A 129 -13.72 21.78 33.37
CA VAL A 129 -13.67 21.64 34.84
C VAL A 129 -14.72 20.69 35.44
N GLY A 130 -15.51 20.02 34.61
CA GLY A 130 -16.55 19.10 35.08
C GLY A 130 -17.77 19.79 35.67
N TYR A 131 -18.00 21.05 35.29
CA TYR A 131 -19.21 21.82 35.58
C TYR A 131 -20.21 21.73 34.43
N PHE A 132 -21.44 21.28 34.69
CA PHE A 132 -22.47 21.19 33.66
C PHE A 132 -23.23 22.52 33.53
N GLY A 133 -22.61 23.48 32.86
CA GLY A 133 -23.16 24.83 32.62
C GLY A 133 -23.83 25.01 31.25
N PRO A 134 -24.24 26.24 30.89
CA PRO A 134 -24.94 26.54 29.64
C PRO A 134 -24.20 26.09 28.36
N ILE A 135 -22.87 26.22 28.33
CA ILE A 135 -22.04 25.80 27.19
C ILE A 135 -22.09 24.28 27.02
N THR A 136 -21.89 23.52 28.10
CA THR A 136 -21.92 22.06 28.07
C THR A 136 -23.32 21.52 27.80
N ARG A 137 -24.35 22.17 28.35
CA ARG A 137 -25.75 21.86 28.06
C ARG A 137 -26.10 22.08 26.59
N SER A 138 -25.63 23.18 25.98
CA SER A 138 -25.82 23.45 24.56
C SER A 138 -25.10 22.41 23.69
N ALA A 139 -23.90 22.00 24.08
CA ALA A 139 -23.15 20.96 23.38
C ALA A 139 -23.87 19.60 23.44
N ILE A 140 -24.32 19.17 24.63
CA ILE A 140 -25.12 17.93 24.77
C ILE A 140 -26.44 18.04 23.99
N ALA A 141 -27.14 19.17 24.06
CA ALA A 141 -28.38 19.39 23.32
C ALA A 141 -28.19 19.32 21.79
N SER A 142 -27.03 19.76 21.28
CA SER A 142 -26.68 19.62 19.86
C SER A 142 -26.35 18.18 19.45
N MET A 143 -25.95 17.33 20.41
CA MET A 143 -25.65 15.91 20.21
C MET A 143 -26.88 15.01 20.41
N THR A 144 -27.89 15.48 21.14
CA THR A 144 -29.17 14.80 21.35
C THR A 144 -30.27 15.49 20.54
N THR A 145 -30.28 15.28 19.23
CA THR A 145 -31.40 15.74 18.38
C THR A 145 -32.65 14.88 18.63
N THR A 146 -33.44 15.28 19.61
CA THR A 146 -34.89 15.08 19.60
C THR A 146 -35.54 16.46 19.56
N THR A 147 -36.38 16.63 18.56
CA THR A 147 -37.26 17.78 18.32
C THR A 147 -37.88 18.31 19.63
N PRO A 148 -37.87 19.63 19.90
CA PRO A 148 -38.48 20.17 21.10
C PRO A 148 -40.01 20.05 21.03
N THR A 149 -40.60 19.35 21.99
CA THR A 149 -42.05 19.39 22.27
C THR A 149 -42.32 20.27 23.49
N THR A 150 -42.83 21.48 23.25
CA THR A 150 -43.56 22.31 24.23
C THR A 150 -45.06 22.22 23.87
N PRO A 151 -46.00 22.24 24.85
CA PRO A 151 -47.37 21.81 24.63
C PRO A 151 -48.12 22.76 23.70
N THR A 152 -48.58 22.26 22.56
CA THR A 152 -49.54 22.96 21.70
C THR A 152 -50.81 22.12 21.56
N THR A 153 -51.91 22.70 22.03
CA THR A 153 -53.24 22.61 21.39
C THR A 153 -53.06 22.84 19.87
N PRO A 154 -53.76 22.10 19.01
CA PRO A 154 -53.19 21.44 17.84
C PRO A 154 -53.00 22.36 16.65
N THR A 155 -51.80 22.38 16.07
CA THR A 155 -51.54 22.54 14.63
C THR A 155 -50.19 21.92 14.29
N THR A 156 -50.18 20.66 13.87
CA THR A 156 -49.05 20.01 13.20
C THR A 156 -48.82 20.70 11.84
N PRO A 157 -47.65 21.25 11.51
CA PRO A 157 -47.21 21.30 10.12
C PRO A 157 -46.74 19.88 9.79
N THR A 158 -47.67 19.07 9.29
CA THR A 158 -47.29 17.85 8.56
C THR A 158 -46.45 18.30 7.37
N THR A 159 -45.25 17.76 7.18
CA THR A 159 -44.74 17.63 5.82
C THR A 159 -45.85 16.96 5.02
N PRO A 160 -46.39 17.60 3.97
CA PRO A 160 -47.54 17.06 3.27
C PRO A 160 -47.06 15.78 2.57
N VAL A 161 -47.46 14.62 3.11
CA VAL A 161 -47.33 13.36 2.40
C VAL A 161 -48.33 13.41 1.26
N ASN A 162 -47.84 13.78 0.08
CA ASN A 162 -48.66 13.85 -1.11
C ASN A 162 -48.94 12.41 -1.59
N THR A 163 -50.07 11.85 -1.17
CA THR A 163 -50.55 10.51 -1.56
C THR A 163 -51.30 10.53 -2.90
N THR A 164 -51.68 11.71 -3.37
CA THR A 164 -52.23 11.97 -4.69
C THR A 164 -51.12 11.85 -5.72
N GLY A 165 -51.29 11.09 -6.79
CA GLY A 165 -50.28 10.85 -7.85
C GLY A 165 -49.88 12.07 -8.69
N SER A 166 -49.83 13.26 -8.09
CA SER A 166 -49.57 14.57 -8.68
C SER A 166 -48.38 15.23 -7.97
N LEU A 167 -47.72 16.19 -8.59
CA LEU A 167 -46.73 17.05 -7.92
C LEU A 167 -47.48 18.12 -7.11
N TRP A 168 -47.17 18.27 -5.83
CA TRP A 168 -47.75 19.33 -4.99
C TRP A 168 -46.77 20.48 -4.84
N VAL A 169 -47.25 21.70 -5.02
CA VAL A 169 -46.43 22.91 -4.98
C VAL A 169 -47.02 23.86 -3.95
N ALA A 170 -46.16 24.44 -3.10
CA ALA A 170 -46.56 25.43 -2.13
C ALA A 170 -45.43 26.42 -1.81
N LEU A 171 -45.77 27.46 -1.05
CA LEU A 171 -44.79 28.42 -0.57
C LEU A 171 -43.77 27.72 0.34
N GLY A 172 -42.49 27.87 0.02
CA GLY A 172 -41.38 27.29 0.75
C GLY A 172 -40.97 28.11 1.96
N ALA A 173 -40.48 27.43 2.99
CA ALA A 173 -39.89 28.06 4.16
C ALA A 173 -38.66 28.91 3.79
N GLY A 174 -38.52 30.07 4.43
CA GLY A 174 -37.48 31.05 4.10
C GLY A 174 -37.85 31.97 2.92
N SER A 175 -39.10 31.93 2.44
CA SER A 175 -39.63 33.02 1.61
C SER A 175 -39.63 34.33 2.39
N PRO A 176 -39.46 35.50 1.75
CA PRO A 176 -39.46 36.78 2.43
C PRO A 176 -40.72 37.01 3.26
N ALA A 177 -40.56 37.51 4.48
CA ALA A 177 -41.67 37.88 5.34
C ALA A 177 -42.37 39.14 4.80
N SER A 178 -43.62 39.36 5.19
CA SER A 178 -44.34 40.61 4.86
C SER A 178 -43.56 41.83 5.35
N GLY A 179 -43.39 42.84 4.49
CA GLY A 179 -42.64 44.06 4.78
C GLY A 179 -41.12 43.95 4.57
N SER A 180 -40.63 42.85 3.99
CA SER A 180 -39.22 42.72 3.61
C SER A 180 -38.85 43.71 2.50
N SER A 181 -37.57 44.09 2.43
CA SER A 181 -37.06 45.05 1.45
C SER A 181 -36.13 44.40 0.42
N ALA A 182 -36.09 44.98 -0.78
CA ALA A 182 -35.12 44.66 -1.82
C ALA A 182 -34.31 45.92 -2.15
N ILE A 183 -33.00 45.88 -1.94
CA ILE A 183 -32.17 47.07 -2.10
C ILE A 183 -31.81 47.26 -3.59
N ALA A 184 -31.99 48.47 -4.12
CA ALA A 184 -31.59 48.82 -5.48
C ALA A 184 -30.10 48.54 -5.70
N GLY A 185 -29.77 47.79 -6.75
CA GLY A 185 -28.40 47.35 -7.04
C GLY A 185 -27.99 46.04 -6.34
N ALA A 186 -28.82 45.49 -5.45
CA ALA A 186 -28.59 44.16 -4.88
C ALA A 186 -28.74 43.06 -5.93
N GLY A 187 -27.95 42.00 -5.76
CA GLY A 187 -27.96 40.83 -6.61
C GLY A 187 -28.56 39.63 -5.91
N GLN A 188 -29.08 38.67 -6.65
CA GLN A 188 -29.59 37.41 -6.10
C GLN A 188 -30.54 37.57 -4.91
N VAL A 189 -31.33 38.64 -4.87
CA VAL A 189 -32.28 38.91 -3.79
C VAL A 189 -33.31 37.80 -3.78
N ASN A 190 -33.52 37.17 -2.62
CA ASN A 190 -34.54 36.15 -2.44
C ASN A 190 -35.93 36.77 -2.68
N ALA A 191 -36.56 36.40 -3.78
CA ALA A 191 -37.87 36.87 -4.22
C ALA A 191 -39.02 35.95 -3.73
N GLY A 192 -38.65 34.77 -3.23
CA GLY A 192 -39.57 33.73 -2.78
C GLY A 192 -38.99 32.33 -2.92
N ARG A 193 -39.44 31.42 -2.07
CA ARG A 193 -39.12 29.99 -2.15
C ARG A 193 -40.39 29.19 -2.44
N PHE A 194 -40.25 28.14 -3.22
CA PHE A 194 -41.34 27.28 -3.67
C PHE A 194 -40.93 25.83 -3.43
N THR A 195 -41.74 25.09 -2.67
CA THR A 195 -41.47 23.67 -2.38
C THR A 195 -42.32 22.80 -3.27
N PHE A 196 -41.65 21.89 -3.97
CA PHE A 196 -42.22 20.92 -4.90
C PHE A 196 -42.10 19.55 -4.25
N THR A 197 -43.22 18.87 -3.99
CA THR A 197 -43.26 17.58 -3.29
C THR A 197 -43.82 16.51 -4.21
N ALA A 198 -42.97 15.56 -4.59
CA ALA A 198 -43.34 14.44 -5.43
C ALA A 198 -44.21 13.43 -4.65
N PRO A 199 -45.11 12.70 -5.34
CA PRO A 199 -45.90 11.66 -4.69
C PRO A 199 -45.01 10.52 -4.21
N THR A 200 -45.43 9.80 -3.17
CA THR A 200 -44.67 8.67 -2.62
C THR A 200 -44.55 7.49 -3.58
N THR A 201 -45.38 7.45 -4.64
CA THR A 201 -45.47 6.34 -5.59
C THR A 201 -44.56 6.51 -6.82
N ALA A 202 -44.15 7.73 -7.17
CA ALA A 202 -43.36 8.00 -8.37
C ALA A 202 -42.56 9.31 -8.25
N GLY A 203 -41.35 9.32 -8.83
CA GLY A 203 -40.59 10.56 -9.01
C GLY A 203 -41.19 11.43 -10.11
N MET A 204 -40.93 12.73 -10.05
CA MET A 204 -41.46 13.73 -10.98
C MET A 204 -40.32 14.56 -11.58
N THR A 205 -40.45 14.90 -12.86
CA THR A 205 -39.52 15.79 -13.56
C THR A 205 -40.22 17.09 -13.92
N VAL A 206 -39.67 18.21 -13.47
CA VAL A 206 -40.11 19.56 -13.87
C VAL A 206 -39.22 20.07 -14.99
N THR A 207 -39.84 20.46 -16.11
CA THR A 207 -39.17 20.96 -17.32
C THR A 207 -39.36 22.45 -17.57
N GLY A 208 -40.30 23.10 -16.87
CA GLY A 208 -40.47 24.54 -16.93
C GLY A 208 -41.29 25.12 -15.78
N LEU A 209 -41.13 26.41 -15.54
CA LEU A 209 -41.85 27.19 -14.53
C LEU A 209 -42.21 28.56 -15.11
N SER A 210 -43.39 29.07 -14.80
CA SER A 210 -43.78 30.44 -15.15
C SER A 210 -44.15 31.23 -13.91
N PHE A 211 -43.54 32.40 -13.73
CA PHE A 211 -43.81 33.31 -12.62
C PHE A 211 -44.42 34.61 -13.14
N GLN A 212 -45.58 34.98 -12.61
CA GLN A 212 -46.17 36.30 -12.82
C GLN A 212 -45.64 37.26 -11.76
N LYS A 213 -45.10 38.39 -12.21
CA LYS A 213 -44.72 39.53 -11.38
C LYS A 213 -45.97 40.32 -11.01
N ASN A 214 -46.04 40.72 -9.75
CA ASN A 214 -47.03 41.61 -9.18
C ASN A 214 -46.33 42.84 -8.57
N GLY A 215 -47.01 43.99 -8.50
CA GLY A 215 -46.45 45.24 -8.00
C GLY A 215 -46.21 46.28 -9.10
N VAL A 216 -45.58 47.40 -8.73
CA VAL A 216 -45.43 48.59 -9.59
C VAL A 216 -44.03 48.76 -10.18
N LEU A 217 -43.07 47.91 -9.81
CA LEU A 217 -41.72 47.96 -10.38
C LEU A 217 -41.75 47.68 -11.89
N SER A 218 -40.94 48.38 -12.70
CA SER A 218 -40.82 48.10 -14.14
C SER A 218 -40.08 46.77 -14.41
N ASP A 219 -40.44 46.05 -15.49
CA ASP A 219 -39.67 44.89 -15.95
C ASP A 219 -38.22 45.27 -16.29
N SER A 220 -37.99 46.49 -16.78
CA SER A 220 -36.66 47.00 -17.11
C SER A 220 -35.74 47.20 -15.90
N ASN A 221 -36.26 47.14 -14.67
CA ASN A 221 -35.45 47.21 -13.45
C ASN A 221 -35.03 45.83 -12.92
N ILE A 222 -35.47 44.74 -13.55
CA ILE A 222 -35.05 43.38 -13.20
C ILE A 222 -33.96 42.99 -14.21
N ASN A 223 -32.71 42.99 -13.75
CA ASN A 223 -31.57 42.69 -14.62
C ASN A 223 -31.54 41.20 -14.98
N ASN A 224 -31.81 40.33 -14.01
CA ASN A 224 -31.86 38.89 -14.18
C ASN A 224 -32.76 38.22 -13.14
N LEU A 225 -33.18 36.99 -13.46
CA LEU A 225 -33.85 36.07 -12.56
C LEU A 225 -33.20 34.70 -12.62
N TYR A 226 -33.05 34.09 -11.46
CA TYR A 226 -32.44 32.77 -11.29
C TYR A 226 -33.34 31.89 -10.44
N LEU A 227 -33.31 30.60 -10.74
CA LEU A 227 -33.84 29.57 -9.87
C LEU A 227 -32.64 28.89 -9.22
N ALA A 228 -32.60 28.90 -7.89
CA ALA A 228 -31.57 28.25 -7.09
C ALA A 228 -32.16 27.13 -6.23
N ASP A 229 -31.37 26.12 -5.91
CA ASP A 229 -31.71 25.18 -4.84
C ASP A 229 -31.55 25.88 -3.48
N ALA A 230 -32.60 25.91 -2.66
CA ALA A 230 -32.60 26.64 -1.40
C ALA A 230 -31.68 26.02 -0.32
N ASN A 231 -31.32 24.74 -0.44
CA ASN A 231 -30.47 24.02 0.50
C ASN A 231 -28.99 24.07 0.10
N THR A 232 -28.70 23.88 -1.19
CA THR A 232 -27.32 23.84 -1.70
C THR A 232 -26.83 25.19 -2.20
N GLY A 233 -27.74 26.12 -2.46
CA GLY A 233 -27.47 27.43 -3.06
C GLY A 233 -27.19 27.38 -4.57
N GLU A 234 -27.16 26.19 -5.17
CA GLU A 234 -26.81 25.95 -6.57
C GLU A 234 -27.80 26.63 -7.51
N ILE A 235 -27.30 27.39 -8.50
CA ILE A 235 -28.15 27.93 -9.56
C ILE A 235 -28.48 26.80 -10.55
N VAL A 236 -29.76 26.44 -10.63
CA VAL A 236 -30.26 25.39 -11.51
C VAL A 236 -30.73 25.93 -12.86
N ALA A 237 -31.15 27.19 -12.91
CA ALA A 237 -31.54 27.84 -14.16
C ALA A 237 -31.53 29.37 -14.06
N GLN A 238 -31.33 30.01 -15.22
CA GLN A 238 -31.64 31.41 -15.45
C GLN A 238 -32.95 31.49 -16.25
N PHE A 239 -33.73 32.55 -16.07
CA PHE A 239 -34.94 32.79 -16.87
C PHE A 239 -34.60 32.92 -18.37
N GLN A 240 -35.51 32.51 -19.26
CA GLN A 240 -35.34 32.69 -20.71
C GLN A 240 -35.96 34.00 -21.20
N SER A 241 -37.05 34.45 -20.58
CA SER A 241 -37.72 35.69 -20.94
C SER A 241 -38.50 36.27 -19.76
N LEU A 242 -38.58 37.61 -19.72
CA LEU A 242 -39.46 38.38 -18.86
C LEU A 242 -40.24 39.34 -19.77
N THR A 243 -41.53 39.11 -19.95
CA THR A 243 -42.35 39.93 -20.86
C THR A 243 -43.73 40.16 -20.27
N ASN A 244 -44.14 41.42 -20.19
CA ASN A 244 -45.40 41.83 -19.56
C ASN A 244 -45.55 41.26 -18.13
N GLY A 245 -44.45 41.25 -17.37
CA GLY A 245 -44.39 40.71 -16.02
C GLY A 245 -44.37 39.18 -15.92
N VAL A 246 -44.35 38.41 -17.01
CA VAL A 246 -44.24 36.94 -16.93
C VAL A 246 -42.80 36.50 -17.16
N ALA A 247 -42.17 35.90 -16.14
CA ALA A 247 -40.87 35.26 -16.23
C ALA A 247 -41.02 33.76 -16.54
N VAL A 248 -40.35 33.28 -17.59
CA VAL A 248 -40.40 31.88 -18.00
C VAL A 248 -39.05 31.19 -17.79
N PHE A 249 -39.08 30.05 -17.13
CA PHE A 249 -38.00 29.08 -17.03
C PHE A 249 -38.40 27.83 -17.83
N SER A 250 -37.52 27.33 -18.68
CA SER A 250 -37.76 26.25 -19.64
C SER A 250 -36.48 25.45 -19.84
N GLY A 251 -36.60 24.23 -20.37
CA GLY A 251 -35.45 23.32 -20.52
C GLY A 251 -34.89 22.83 -19.19
N LEU A 252 -35.67 22.91 -18.12
CA LEU A 252 -35.28 22.38 -16.82
C LEU A 252 -35.22 20.86 -16.87
N ASN A 253 -34.38 20.28 -16.01
CA ASN A 253 -34.35 18.84 -15.77
C ASN A 253 -34.33 18.59 -14.25
N LEU A 254 -35.29 19.19 -13.55
CA LEU A 254 -35.38 19.09 -12.11
C LEU A 254 -36.06 17.77 -11.74
N GLN A 255 -35.27 16.83 -11.23
CA GLN A 255 -35.74 15.51 -10.80
C GLN A 255 -36.04 15.52 -9.31
N ILE A 256 -37.27 15.16 -8.94
CA ILE A 256 -37.71 15.05 -7.56
C ILE A 256 -38.11 13.59 -7.33
N ASN A 257 -37.33 12.88 -6.52
CA ASN A 257 -37.56 11.46 -6.26
C ASN A 257 -38.89 11.22 -5.52
N ALA A 258 -39.44 10.01 -5.68
CA ALA A 258 -40.70 9.63 -5.05
C ALA A 258 -40.69 9.89 -3.53
N GLY A 259 -41.70 10.60 -3.04
CA GLY A 259 -41.86 10.96 -1.63
C GLY A 259 -40.89 12.03 -1.10
N MET A 260 -40.05 12.61 -1.97
CA MET A 260 -39.11 13.67 -1.60
C MET A 260 -39.66 15.05 -2.00
N SER A 261 -39.13 16.08 -1.35
CA SER A 261 -39.39 17.48 -1.70
C SER A 261 -38.11 18.17 -2.15
N TRP A 262 -38.25 19.07 -3.11
CA TRP A 262 -37.22 20.02 -3.52
C TRP A 262 -37.73 21.44 -3.30
N THR A 263 -36.90 22.33 -2.78
CA THR A 263 -37.26 23.74 -2.56
C THR A 263 -36.43 24.62 -3.46
N GLY A 264 -37.08 25.25 -4.44
CA GLY A 264 -36.48 26.24 -5.32
C GLY A 264 -36.62 27.65 -4.74
N GLU A 265 -35.56 28.43 -4.82
CA GLU A 265 -35.53 29.86 -4.49
C GLU A 265 -35.48 30.68 -5.78
N LEU A 266 -36.49 31.52 -5.99
CA LEU A 266 -36.45 32.53 -7.04
C LEU A 266 -35.59 33.69 -6.54
N ARG A 267 -34.50 33.97 -7.24
CA ARG A 267 -33.57 35.05 -6.94
C ARG A 267 -33.61 36.10 -8.05
N LEU A 268 -33.55 37.38 -7.69
CA LEU A 268 -33.57 38.48 -8.66
C LEU A 268 -32.37 39.40 -8.50
N ASP A 269 -31.83 39.86 -9.63
CA ASP A 269 -30.87 40.96 -9.68
C ASP A 269 -31.62 42.26 -9.93
N LEU A 270 -31.56 43.18 -8.97
CA LEU A 270 -32.28 44.44 -9.02
C LEU A 270 -31.38 45.54 -9.58
N SER A 271 -31.87 46.28 -10.57
CA SER A 271 -31.15 47.41 -11.13
C SER A 271 -30.86 48.48 -10.06
N SER A 272 -29.68 49.09 -10.10
CA SER A 272 -29.36 50.26 -9.28
C SER A 272 -30.23 51.48 -9.60
N SER A 273 -30.93 51.47 -10.74
CA SER A 273 -31.91 52.48 -11.13
C SER A 273 -33.33 52.23 -10.57
N ALA A 274 -33.55 51.14 -9.82
CA ALA A 274 -34.84 50.83 -9.22
C ALA A 274 -35.24 51.91 -8.20
N THR A 275 -36.44 52.46 -8.35
CA THR A 275 -36.93 53.55 -7.50
C THR A 275 -37.38 53.04 -6.14
N SER A 276 -36.86 53.64 -5.06
CA SER A 276 -37.28 53.36 -3.69
C SER A 276 -38.79 53.60 -3.52
N GLY A 277 -39.46 52.71 -2.79
CA GLY A 277 -40.91 52.74 -2.57
C GLY A 277 -41.72 51.91 -3.56
N ASN A 278 -41.17 51.54 -4.72
CA ASN A 278 -41.82 50.59 -5.62
C ASN A 278 -41.92 49.20 -4.97
N THR A 279 -42.94 48.43 -5.35
CA THR A 279 -43.15 47.07 -4.82
C THR A 279 -42.98 46.01 -5.91
N ILE A 280 -42.53 44.83 -5.49
CA ILE A 280 -42.44 43.63 -6.32
C ILE A 280 -42.82 42.39 -5.52
N ALA A 281 -43.66 41.54 -6.09
CA ALA A 281 -43.98 40.20 -5.60
C ALA A 281 -44.03 39.23 -6.78
N TRP A 282 -44.00 37.93 -6.51
CA TRP A 282 -44.05 36.90 -7.54
C TRP A 282 -45.10 35.86 -7.23
N THR A 283 -45.78 35.41 -8.28
CA THR A 283 -46.74 34.31 -8.23
C THR A 283 -46.29 33.22 -9.18
N LEU A 284 -45.98 32.03 -8.68
CA LEU A 284 -45.79 30.85 -9.52
C LEU A 284 -47.15 30.44 -10.08
N THR A 285 -47.34 30.60 -11.38
CA THR A 285 -48.62 30.38 -12.05
C THR A 285 -48.67 29.06 -12.79
N ASP A 286 -47.53 28.57 -13.29
CA ASP A 286 -47.47 27.35 -14.08
C ASP A 286 -46.19 26.54 -13.82
N VAL A 287 -46.32 25.22 -13.90
CA VAL A 287 -45.25 24.22 -13.74
C VAL A 287 -45.42 23.18 -14.83
N VAL A 288 -44.45 23.11 -15.74
CA VAL A 288 -44.48 22.21 -16.88
C VAL A 288 -43.78 20.90 -16.53
N MET A 289 -44.44 19.78 -16.81
CA MET A 289 -43.89 18.44 -16.63
C MET A 289 -44.19 17.58 -17.86
N PRO A 290 -43.31 16.63 -18.25
CA PRO A 290 -43.57 15.71 -19.36
C PRO A 290 -44.73 14.74 -19.08
N VAL A 291 -44.87 14.33 -17.82
CA VAL A 291 -45.88 13.36 -17.36
C VAL A 291 -46.40 13.74 -15.97
N GLY A 292 -47.67 13.42 -15.71
CA GLY A 292 -48.33 13.66 -14.42
C GLY A 292 -49.15 14.95 -14.38
N GLN A 293 -49.58 15.34 -13.18
CA GLN A 293 -50.42 16.52 -12.92
C GLN A 293 -49.80 17.37 -11.80
N VAL A 294 -50.05 18.68 -11.81
CA VAL A 294 -49.59 19.62 -10.77
C VAL A 294 -50.78 20.12 -9.95
N THR A 295 -50.59 20.24 -8.63
CA THR A 295 -51.57 20.76 -7.68
C THR A 295 -50.94 21.81 -6.76
N GLY A 296 -51.75 22.69 -6.19
CA GLY A 296 -51.29 23.74 -5.27
C GLY A 296 -50.93 25.08 -5.93
N LEU A 297 -51.11 25.21 -7.24
CA LEU A 297 -50.97 26.48 -7.97
C LEU A 297 -52.28 27.29 -7.97
N PRO A 298 -52.21 28.64 -8.08
CA PRO A 298 -51.01 29.46 -8.07
C PRO A 298 -50.45 29.64 -6.65
N VAL A 299 -49.13 29.86 -6.53
CA VAL A 299 -48.44 30.13 -5.25
C VAL A 299 -47.86 31.53 -5.27
N ALA A 300 -48.35 32.43 -4.42
CA ALA A 300 -47.90 33.81 -4.33
C ALA A 300 -46.91 34.04 -3.18
N THR A 301 -45.95 34.93 -3.40
CA THR A 301 -44.98 35.39 -2.39
C THR A 301 -45.44 36.71 -1.77
N ASN A 302 -44.83 37.09 -0.64
CA ASN A 302 -45.06 38.40 -0.05
C ASN A 302 -44.41 39.50 -0.91
N SER A 303 -44.99 40.71 -0.84
CA SER A 303 -44.46 41.89 -1.52
C SER A 303 -43.19 42.40 -0.85
N LEU A 304 -42.14 42.61 -1.66
CA LEU A 304 -40.91 43.31 -1.31
C LEU A 304 -41.04 44.78 -1.66
N THR A 305 -40.57 45.67 -0.79
CA THR A 305 -40.45 47.11 -1.07
C THR A 305 -39.04 47.45 -1.47
N VAL A 306 -38.87 48.17 -2.58
CA VAL A 306 -37.55 48.63 -3.03
C VAL A 306 -37.04 49.72 -2.09
N THR A 307 -35.80 49.59 -1.65
CA THR A 307 -35.08 50.58 -0.84
C THR A 307 -33.76 50.96 -1.49
N SER A 308 -33.13 52.05 -1.06
CA SER A 308 -31.78 52.43 -1.49
C SER A 308 -30.87 52.68 -0.30
N VAL A 309 -29.58 52.36 -0.46
CA VAL A 309 -28.54 52.54 0.57
C VAL A 309 -27.32 53.20 -0.06
N SER A 310 -26.63 54.05 0.70
CA SER A 310 -25.48 54.82 0.18
C SER A 310 -24.35 55.06 1.18
N ASN A 311 -24.48 54.67 2.45
CA ASN A 311 -23.44 54.89 3.45
C ASN A 311 -23.39 53.78 4.54
N PRO A 312 -22.62 52.70 4.33
CA PRO A 312 -21.90 52.36 3.10
C PRO A 312 -22.86 51.92 1.98
N SER A 313 -22.44 52.02 0.72
CA SER A 313 -23.14 51.32 -0.37
C SER A 313 -23.05 49.80 -0.20
N ILE A 314 -23.90 49.05 -0.91
CA ILE A 314 -23.82 47.58 -0.92
C ILE A 314 -22.39 47.09 -1.24
N ALA A 315 -21.98 46.01 -0.59
CA ALA A 315 -20.73 45.32 -0.84
C ALA A 315 -20.53 44.99 -2.32
N ALA A 316 -19.30 45.14 -2.82
CA ALA A 316 -18.93 44.61 -4.12
C ALA A 316 -17.91 43.48 -3.95
N LEU A 317 -18.15 42.36 -4.64
CA LEU A 317 -17.24 41.23 -4.71
C LEU A 317 -16.75 41.06 -6.15
N THR A 318 -15.44 41.08 -6.33
CA THR A 318 -14.77 40.88 -7.62
C THR A 318 -13.91 39.64 -7.56
N LEU A 319 -13.98 38.78 -8.58
CA LEU A 319 -13.18 37.56 -8.70
C LEU A 319 -12.23 37.65 -9.90
N THR A 320 -10.97 37.27 -9.68
CA THR A 320 -9.92 37.20 -10.71
C THR A 320 -9.30 35.82 -10.70
N ALA A 321 -9.36 35.08 -11.81
CA ALA A 321 -8.69 33.79 -11.93
C ALA A 321 -7.16 33.94 -11.92
N ASN A 322 -6.48 33.10 -11.14
CA ASN A 322 -5.03 33.00 -11.09
C ASN A 322 -4.58 31.77 -11.89
N ALA A 323 -3.36 31.82 -12.45
CA ALA A 323 -2.77 30.67 -13.11
C ALA A 323 -2.36 29.58 -12.10
N VAL A 324 -2.54 28.32 -12.46
CA VAL A 324 -2.05 27.14 -11.72
C VAL A 324 -1.12 26.31 -12.61
N GLY A 325 -0.60 25.18 -12.12
CA GLY A 325 0.20 24.26 -12.93
C GLY A 325 -0.57 23.75 -14.15
N SER A 326 0.06 23.73 -15.32
CA SER A 326 -0.59 23.35 -16.58
C SER A 326 -0.50 21.86 -16.92
N THR A 327 0.38 21.11 -16.23
CA THR A 327 0.60 19.67 -16.46
C THR A 327 0.74 18.93 -15.15
N ILE A 328 0.10 17.77 -15.06
CA ILE A 328 0.13 16.91 -13.87
C ILE A 328 0.15 15.45 -14.29
N ASP A 329 0.74 14.59 -13.47
CA ASP A 329 0.65 13.15 -13.69
C ASP A 329 -0.64 12.62 -13.04
N ALA A 330 -1.31 11.69 -13.72
CA ALA A 330 -2.37 10.93 -13.05
C ALA A 330 -1.77 10.13 -11.87
N GLY A 331 -2.55 9.93 -10.82
CA GLY A 331 -2.11 9.41 -9.52
C GLY A 331 -1.52 10.45 -8.58
N THR A 332 -1.46 11.73 -8.97
CA THR A 332 -0.97 12.78 -8.06
C THR A 332 -2.10 13.22 -7.13
N ASP A 333 -1.85 13.15 -5.83
CA ASP A 333 -2.78 13.57 -4.78
C ASP A 333 -2.53 15.04 -4.38
N SER A 334 -3.57 15.70 -3.87
CA SER A 334 -3.53 17.04 -3.30
C SER A 334 -2.89 18.10 -4.22
N VAL A 335 -3.30 18.11 -5.48
CA VAL A 335 -2.83 19.04 -6.51
C VAL A 335 -3.69 20.31 -6.52
N LEU A 336 -3.07 21.48 -6.60
CA LEU A 336 -3.78 22.74 -6.85
C LEU A 336 -4.30 22.79 -8.30
N VAL A 337 -5.62 22.75 -8.47
CA VAL A 337 -6.30 22.66 -9.78
C VAL A 337 -7.06 23.93 -10.18
N SER A 338 -7.30 24.84 -9.24
CA SER A 338 -7.92 26.15 -9.51
C SER A 338 -7.53 27.15 -8.43
N SER A 339 -7.28 28.40 -8.80
CA SER A 339 -6.97 29.48 -7.86
C SER A 339 -7.63 30.77 -8.30
N TRP A 340 -8.19 31.51 -7.35
CA TRP A 340 -8.94 32.73 -7.55
C TRP A 340 -8.58 33.76 -6.48
N THR A 341 -8.41 35.01 -6.89
CA THR A 341 -8.29 36.15 -5.98
C THR A 341 -9.63 36.86 -5.92
N THR A 342 -10.21 36.99 -4.74
CA THR A 342 -11.38 37.81 -4.49
C THR A 342 -10.96 39.18 -3.96
N ASN A 343 -11.63 40.25 -4.40
CA ASN A 343 -11.53 41.58 -3.82
C ASN A 343 -12.91 42.05 -3.34
N VAL A 344 -13.02 42.35 -2.05
CA VAL A 344 -14.24 42.83 -1.40
C VAL A 344 -14.11 44.31 -1.05
N THR A 345 -15.13 45.12 -1.37
CA THR A 345 -15.20 46.54 -1.04
C THR A 345 -16.52 46.91 -0.35
N ASN A 346 -16.53 48.09 0.29
CA ASN A 346 -17.63 48.69 1.06
C ASN A 346 -17.92 48.02 2.41
N SER A 347 -18.26 46.73 2.44
CA SER A 347 -18.56 45.96 3.66
C SER A 347 -18.11 44.50 3.51
N GLU A 348 -18.06 43.76 4.62
CA GLU A 348 -17.70 42.35 4.62
C GLU A 348 -18.75 41.50 3.90
N VAL A 349 -18.29 40.45 3.22
CA VAL A 349 -19.16 39.58 2.41
C VAL A 349 -19.17 38.17 2.99
N LYS A 350 -20.37 37.63 3.17
CA LYS A 350 -20.59 36.23 3.51
C LYS A 350 -20.77 35.41 2.24
N LEU A 351 -19.77 34.60 1.92
CA LEU A 351 -19.83 33.63 0.83
C LEU A 351 -20.68 32.42 1.23
N THR A 352 -21.66 32.05 0.42
CA THR A 352 -22.64 30.98 0.73
C THR A 352 -22.50 29.77 -0.18
N ASN A 353 -22.08 29.95 -1.44
CA ASN A 353 -21.70 28.86 -2.32
C ASN A 353 -20.78 29.36 -3.44
N MET A 354 -20.10 28.40 -4.08
CA MET A 354 -19.43 28.59 -5.36
C MET A 354 -19.63 27.38 -6.26
N GLN A 355 -20.26 27.59 -7.41
CA GLN A 355 -20.50 26.55 -8.42
C GLN A 355 -19.55 26.72 -9.61
N PHE A 356 -18.69 25.73 -9.82
CA PHE A 356 -17.76 25.65 -10.94
C PHE A 356 -18.27 24.69 -12.01
N THR A 357 -18.09 25.04 -13.27
CA THR A 357 -18.30 24.14 -14.39
C THR A 357 -17.01 23.36 -14.64
N PHE A 358 -17.09 22.03 -14.59
CA PHE A 358 -15.99 21.17 -15.00
C PHE A 358 -15.97 21.08 -16.53
N VAL A 359 -14.93 21.65 -17.15
CA VAL A 359 -14.79 21.73 -18.61
C VAL A 359 -13.54 20.97 -19.03
N GLY A 360 -13.66 20.09 -20.02
CA GLY A 360 -12.52 19.35 -20.54
C GLY A 360 -12.90 18.00 -21.09
N SER A 361 -11.90 17.18 -21.32
CA SER A 361 -12.04 15.81 -21.83
C SER A 361 -11.79 14.74 -20.77
N ALA A 362 -11.33 15.12 -19.57
CA ALA A 362 -11.18 14.19 -18.45
C ALA A 362 -12.56 13.79 -17.88
N ASN A 363 -12.64 12.63 -17.26
CA ASN A 363 -13.86 12.20 -16.56
C ASN A 363 -13.94 12.86 -15.17
N PRO A 364 -15.03 13.57 -14.82
CA PRO A 364 -15.18 14.17 -13.49
C PRO A 364 -14.99 13.19 -12.33
N SER A 365 -15.36 11.91 -12.50
CA SER A 365 -15.19 10.88 -11.45
C SER A 365 -13.74 10.51 -11.14
N ASP A 366 -12.80 10.90 -12.01
CA ASP A 366 -11.37 10.71 -11.80
C ASP A 366 -10.73 11.85 -11.02
N ILE A 367 -11.44 12.96 -10.82
CA ILE A 367 -11.02 14.10 -10.00
C ILE A 367 -11.71 13.98 -8.66
N ARG A 368 -10.97 13.62 -7.62
CA ARG A 368 -11.49 13.16 -6.33
C ARG A 368 -11.00 14.02 -5.18
N ASN A 369 -11.66 13.87 -4.03
CA ASN A 369 -11.28 14.52 -2.77
C ASN A 369 -11.00 16.02 -2.92
N LEU A 370 -11.93 16.73 -3.57
CA LEU A 370 -11.77 18.15 -3.81
C LEU A 370 -11.82 18.87 -2.46
N SER A 371 -10.81 19.66 -2.15
CA SER A 371 -10.73 20.53 -0.97
C SER A 371 -10.70 21.98 -1.42
N LEU A 372 -11.74 22.74 -1.15
CA LEU A 372 -11.77 24.18 -1.34
C LEU A 372 -11.21 24.87 -0.10
N ARG A 373 -10.18 25.69 -0.30
CA ARG A 373 -9.49 26.45 0.74
C ARG A 373 -9.67 27.94 0.53
N VAL A 374 -9.84 28.67 1.63
CA VAL A 374 -9.86 30.14 1.64
C VAL A 374 -8.73 30.63 2.53
N ASN A 375 -7.84 31.45 1.98
CA ASN A 375 -6.62 31.93 2.65
C ASN A 375 -5.80 30.77 3.27
N GLY A 376 -5.73 29.62 2.57
CA GLY A 376 -5.01 28.42 2.99
C GLY A 376 -5.78 27.46 3.91
N ASN A 377 -6.92 27.86 4.48
CA ASN A 377 -7.72 27.01 5.36
C ASN A 377 -8.81 26.28 4.58
N GLU A 378 -8.96 24.98 4.79
CA GLU A 378 -10.04 24.19 4.18
C GLU A 378 -11.40 24.60 4.73
N VAL A 379 -12.33 24.94 3.83
CA VAL A 379 -13.68 25.42 4.17
C VAL A 379 -14.80 24.52 3.61
N ALA A 380 -14.50 23.70 2.61
CA ALA A 380 -15.43 22.70 2.09
C ALA A 380 -14.67 21.58 1.37
N SER A 381 -15.25 20.39 1.40
CA SER A 381 -14.73 19.22 0.71
C SER A 381 -15.82 18.52 -0.10
N LEU A 382 -15.49 17.97 -1.27
CA LEU A 382 -16.37 17.12 -2.07
C LEU A 382 -15.63 15.82 -2.43
N ALA A 383 -16.34 14.69 -2.39
CA ALA A 383 -15.73 13.38 -2.70
C ALA A 383 -15.22 13.28 -4.14
N MET A 384 -15.89 13.93 -5.09
CA MET A 384 -15.51 13.95 -6.50
C MET A 384 -16.08 15.16 -7.24
N ALA A 385 -15.50 15.47 -8.39
CA ALA A 385 -16.01 16.50 -9.29
C ALA A 385 -17.28 16.02 -10.01
N SER A 386 -18.07 16.98 -10.48
CA SER A 386 -19.20 16.78 -11.39
C SER A 386 -19.19 17.87 -12.46
N THR A 387 -20.05 17.77 -13.48
CA THR A 387 -20.17 18.81 -14.52
C THR A 387 -20.43 20.19 -13.91
N ASN A 388 -21.27 20.26 -12.87
CA ASN A 388 -21.50 21.46 -12.07
C ASN A 388 -21.06 21.18 -10.62
N THR A 389 -19.78 21.39 -10.35
CA THR A 389 -19.20 21.16 -9.02
C THR A 389 -19.57 22.32 -8.10
N ASN A 390 -20.52 22.12 -7.20
CA ASN A 390 -20.99 23.13 -6.25
C ASN A 390 -20.40 22.92 -4.86
N PHE A 391 -19.63 23.91 -4.38
CA PHE A 391 -19.21 23.99 -2.99
C PHE A 391 -20.22 24.82 -2.21
N ASN A 392 -20.92 24.19 -1.28
CA ASN A 392 -21.90 24.84 -0.40
C ASN A 392 -21.26 25.18 0.95
N PHE A 393 -21.55 26.37 1.48
CA PHE A 393 -21.12 26.83 2.80
C PHE A 393 -22.36 27.16 3.65
N PRO A 394 -23.00 26.18 4.31
CA PRO A 394 -24.24 26.43 5.06
C PRO A 394 -24.10 27.47 6.18
N SER A 395 -22.96 27.50 6.88
CA SER A 395 -22.63 28.53 7.86
C SER A 395 -22.21 29.85 7.22
N GLY A 396 -21.87 29.82 5.94
CA GLY A 396 -21.17 30.84 5.17
C GLY A 396 -19.72 31.06 5.60
N ILE A 397 -18.91 31.58 4.68
CA ILE A 397 -17.51 31.95 4.91
C ILE A 397 -17.39 33.47 4.86
N MET A 398 -16.79 34.06 5.89
CA MET A 398 -16.61 35.51 5.95
C MET A 398 -15.40 35.95 5.13
N LEU A 399 -15.62 36.89 4.22
CA LEU A 399 -14.58 37.58 3.46
C LEU A 399 -14.52 39.04 3.93
N ASN A 400 -13.41 39.39 4.57
CA ASN A 400 -13.14 40.76 4.98
C ASN A 400 -12.92 41.65 3.75
N THR A 401 -13.05 42.97 3.93
CA THR A 401 -12.67 43.93 2.89
C THR A 401 -11.20 43.77 2.50
N GLY A 402 -10.90 43.97 1.21
CA GLY A 402 -9.59 43.69 0.63
C GLY A 402 -9.53 42.35 -0.09
N ASN A 403 -8.32 41.77 -0.17
CA ASN A 403 -8.07 40.57 -0.97
C ASN A 403 -8.16 39.30 -0.13
N SER A 404 -8.70 38.24 -0.71
CA SER A 404 -8.62 36.87 -0.20
C SER A 404 -8.35 35.89 -1.34
N THR A 405 -7.74 34.76 -1.04
CA THR A 405 -7.47 33.70 -2.02
C THR A 405 -8.44 32.54 -1.82
N ILE A 406 -8.91 31.98 -2.93
CA ILE A 406 -9.75 30.79 -2.98
C ILE A 406 -9.06 29.77 -3.88
N GLU A 407 -8.79 28.59 -3.34
CA GLU A 407 -8.01 27.55 -4.00
C GLU A 407 -8.76 26.22 -3.96
N ILE A 408 -8.68 25.45 -5.03
CA ILE A 408 -9.23 24.09 -5.09
C ILE A 408 -8.06 23.13 -5.23
N PHE A 409 -7.94 22.24 -4.25
CA PHE A 409 -7.05 21.09 -4.31
C PHE A 409 -7.85 19.84 -4.68
N ALA A 410 -7.28 18.93 -5.45
CA ALA A 410 -7.92 17.67 -5.81
C ALA A 410 -6.89 16.56 -6.04
N ASP A 411 -7.33 15.32 -5.88
CA ASP A 411 -6.59 14.13 -6.27
C ASP A 411 -6.97 13.77 -7.72
N VAL A 412 -5.96 13.58 -8.57
CA VAL A 412 -6.17 13.27 -9.99
C VAL A 412 -5.92 11.79 -10.20
N ALA A 413 -6.95 10.98 -10.01
CA ALA A 413 -6.84 9.52 -9.98
C ALA A 413 -6.66 8.87 -11.37
N GLY A 414 -6.95 9.58 -12.47
CA GLY A 414 -7.00 8.99 -13.81
C GLY A 414 -7.13 9.99 -14.95
N SER A 415 -7.76 9.57 -16.05
CA SER A 415 -7.90 10.34 -17.30
C SER A 415 -6.58 10.79 -17.96
N PRO A 416 -5.61 9.88 -18.19
CA PRO A 416 -4.35 10.24 -18.88
C PRO A 416 -4.61 10.77 -20.29
N ASN A 417 -3.77 11.68 -20.76
CA ASN A 417 -3.89 12.35 -22.07
C ASN A 417 -5.21 13.15 -22.24
N ARG A 418 -5.80 13.59 -21.13
CA ARG A 418 -7.00 14.43 -21.12
C ARG A 418 -6.71 15.75 -20.42
N THR A 419 -7.64 16.67 -20.59
CA THR A 419 -7.56 17.99 -19.98
C THR A 419 -8.79 18.28 -19.15
N PHE A 420 -8.63 19.13 -18.14
CA PHE A 420 -9.75 19.71 -17.43
C PHE A 420 -9.46 21.11 -16.90
N THR A 421 -10.52 21.86 -16.65
CA THR A 421 -10.52 23.22 -16.11
C THR A 421 -11.72 23.35 -15.17
N PHE A 422 -11.48 23.87 -13.96
CA PHE A 422 -12.57 24.33 -13.09
C PHE A 422 -12.94 25.76 -13.47
N SER A 423 -14.05 25.88 -14.19
CA SER A 423 -14.45 27.11 -14.85
C SER A 423 -15.57 27.82 -14.13
N LEU A 424 -15.33 29.07 -13.73
CA LEU A 424 -16.35 30.00 -13.27
C LEU A 424 -16.49 31.10 -14.32
N LEU A 425 -17.37 30.89 -15.31
CA LEU A 425 -17.65 31.87 -16.38
C LEU A 425 -18.82 32.78 -16.06
N GLN A 426 -19.67 32.37 -15.11
CA GLN A 426 -20.93 33.02 -14.81
C GLN A 426 -20.87 33.53 -13.37
N PRO A 427 -20.79 34.86 -13.14
CA PRO A 427 -20.66 35.42 -11.79
C PRO A 427 -21.82 35.06 -10.86
N TYR A 428 -23.02 34.87 -11.43
CA TYR A 428 -24.22 34.46 -10.67
C TYR A 428 -24.13 33.04 -10.09
N ARG A 429 -23.12 32.25 -10.46
CA ARG A 429 -22.85 30.94 -9.84
C ARG A 429 -22.11 31.03 -8.51
N VAL A 430 -21.84 32.25 -8.04
CA VAL A 430 -21.30 32.53 -6.72
C VAL A 430 -22.39 33.18 -5.88
N GLY A 431 -22.80 32.50 -4.81
CA GLY A 431 -23.72 33.06 -3.83
C GLY A 431 -22.96 33.87 -2.79
N ALA A 432 -23.20 35.19 -2.75
CA ALA A 432 -22.57 36.09 -1.79
C ALA A 432 -23.62 37.03 -1.17
N VAL A 433 -23.47 37.32 0.12
CA VAL A 433 -24.39 38.15 0.91
C VAL A 433 -23.61 39.28 1.57
N ASP A 434 -24.09 40.51 1.42
CA ASP A 434 -23.62 41.66 2.19
C ASP A 434 -24.03 41.49 3.65
N THR A 435 -23.06 41.54 4.55
CA THR A 435 -23.29 41.32 5.99
C THR A 435 -23.95 42.49 6.69
N GLU A 436 -23.80 43.71 6.19
CA GLU A 436 -24.38 44.92 6.78
C GLU A 436 -25.89 44.97 6.54
N TYR A 437 -26.30 44.62 5.33
CA TYR A 437 -27.69 44.71 4.90
C TYR A 437 -28.40 43.35 4.79
N ASN A 438 -27.68 42.26 5.02
CA ASN A 438 -28.17 40.87 4.90
C ASN A 438 -28.91 40.61 3.57
N THR A 439 -28.38 41.16 2.47
CA THR A 439 -28.94 41.00 1.13
C THR A 439 -27.91 40.35 0.20
N GLY A 440 -28.38 39.61 -0.80
CA GLY A 440 -27.50 39.09 -1.83
C GLY A 440 -26.79 40.20 -2.61
N ILE A 441 -25.61 39.86 -3.15
CA ILE A 441 -24.86 40.70 -4.08
C ILE A 441 -24.54 39.89 -5.33
N SER A 442 -24.45 40.56 -6.49
CA SER A 442 -24.00 39.94 -7.74
C SER A 442 -22.50 40.18 -7.88
N PRO A 443 -21.67 39.12 -7.82
CA PRO A 443 -20.23 39.29 -7.99
C PRO A 443 -19.88 39.70 -9.42
N SER A 444 -18.66 40.18 -9.62
CA SER A 444 -18.11 40.44 -10.95
C SER A 444 -16.86 39.60 -11.20
N ILE A 445 -16.60 39.24 -12.46
CA ILE A 445 -15.41 38.47 -12.84
C ILE A 445 -14.57 39.33 -13.79
N THR A 446 -13.32 39.63 -13.41
CA THR A 446 -12.46 40.56 -14.17
C THR A 446 -11.51 39.84 -15.14
N SER A 447 -11.17 38.58 -14.86
CA SER A 447 -10.30 37.76 -15.69
C SER A 447 -10.80 36.32 -15.71
N THR A 448 -10.81 35.72 -16.90
CA THR A 448 -11.16 34.32 -17.15
C THR A 448 -9.94 33.48 -17.54
N ASN A 449 -8.72 33.92 -17.20
CA ASN A 449 -7.46 33.21 -17.45
C ASN A 449 -7.30 31.92 -16.62
N GLN A 450 -8.33 31.08 -16.62
CA GLN A 450 -8.32 29.77 -15.99
C GLN A 450 -7.35 28.86 -16.75
N THR A 451 -6.45 28.21 -16.03
CA THR A 451 -5.51 27.26 -16.63
C THR A 451 -6.24 25.99 -17.01
N THR A 452 -6.07 25.56 -18.26
CA THR A 452 -6.41 24.19 -18.67
C THR A 452 -5.30 23.26 -18.21
N VAL A 453 -5.63 22.35 -17.29
CA VAL A 453 -4.71 21.37 -16.74
C VAL A 453 -4.68 20.16 -17.66
N THR A 454 -3.49 19.76 -18.11
CA THR A 454 -3.26 18.55 -18.92
C THR A 454 -2.79 17.43 -18.02
N ILE A 455 -3.47 16.30 -18.08
CA ILE A 455 -3.08 15.06 -17.39
C ILE A 455 -2.14 14.31 -18.33
N ASN A 456 -0.89 14.15 -17.93
CA ASN A 456 0.14 13.50 -18.72
C ASN A 456 -0.24 12.05 -19.05
N THR A 457 0.32 11.54 -20.15
CA THR A 457 0.19 10.14 -20.54
C THR A 457 0.88 9.24 -19.51
N GLY A 458 0.38 8.02 -19.33
CA GLY A 458 1.08 7.06 -18.49
C GLY A 458 2.48 6.76 -19.00
N SER A 459 3.47 6.75 -18.10
CA SER A 459 4.86 6.41 -18.41
C SER A 459 5.26 5.18 -17.60
N ILE A 460 6.17 4.36 -18.15
CA ILE A 460 6.85 3.35 -17.35
C ILE A 460 8.28 3.78 -17.10
N THR A 461 8.69 3.74 -15.85
CA THR A 461 10.10 3.78 -15.47
C THR A 461 10.58 2.38 -15.12
N THR A 462 11.74 2.02 -15.66
CA THR A 462 12.47 0.79 -15.33
C THR A 462 13.68 1.16 -14.48
N SER A 463 13.91 0.41 -13.41
CA SER A 463 15.07 0.59 -12.53
C SER A 463 15.50 -0.74 -11.93
N VAL A 464 16.69 -0.79 -11.33
CA VAL A 464 17.19 -1.98 -10.63
C VAL A 464 16.54 -2.05 -9.25
N ALA A 465 16.12 -3.24 -8.82
CA ALA A 465 15.61 -3.42 -7.47
C ALA A 465 16.76 -3.31 -6.44
N SER A 466 16.48 -2.74 -5.27
CA SER A 466 17.48 -2.53 -4.21
C SER A 466 18.03 -3.84 -3.62
N ASP A 467 17.28 -4.92 -3.74
CA ASP A 467 17.62 -6.28 -3.32
C ASP A 467 18.09 -7.16 -4.50
N SER A 468 18.43 -6.55 -5.65
CA SER A 468 18.98 -7.30 -6.78
C SER A 468 20.26 -8.04 -6.39
N PRO A 469 20.43 -9.33 -6.74
CA PRO A 469 21.59 -10.13 -6.34
C PRO A 469 22.93 -9.53 -6.77
N THR A 470 23.91 -9.53 -5.87
CA THR A 470 25.29 -9.06 -6.13
C THR A 470 26.36 -10.13 -5.85
N ASN A 471 26.00 -11.22 -5.16
CA ASN A 471 26.93 -12.28 -4.79
C ASN A 471 27.48 -13.03 -6.02
N PRO A 472 28.69 -13.59 -5.96
CA PRO A 472 29.22 -14.46 -7.02
C PRO A 472 28.29 -15.63 -7.37
N ILE A 473 28.38 -16.13 -8.59
CA ILE A 473 27.60 -17.26 -9.13
C ILE A 473 28.52 -18.47 -9.27
N ALA A 474 28.01 -19.66 -8.96
CA ALA A 474 28.73 -20.91 -9.15
C ALA A 474 28.49 -21.47 -10.56
N ALA A 475 29.54 -22.02 -11.19
CA ALA A 475 29.37 -22.85 -12.38
C ALA A 475 28.43 -24.04 -12.09
N GLY A 476 27.56 -24.38 -13.03
CA GLY A 476 26.59 -25.47 -12.86
C GLY A 476 25.35 -25.15 -12.03
N ALA A 477 25.21 -23.91 -11.54
CA ALA A 477 24.05 -23.55 -10.72
C ALA A 477 22.78 -23.43 -11.59
N SER A 478 21.70 -24.09 -11.17
CA SER A 478 20.39 -23.99 -11.83
C SER A 478 19.47 -22.96 -11.17
N SER A 479 18.59 -22.35 -11.96
CA SER A 479 17.58 -21.38 -11.56
C SER A 479 18.15 -20.20 -10.77
N VAL A 480 19.28 -19.67 -11.23
CA VAL A 480 19.98 -18.56 -10.59
C VAL A 480 19.25 -17.25 -10.90
N PRO A 481 18.78 -16.49 -9.89
CA PRO A 481 18.30 -15.12 -10.11
C PRO A 481 19.51 -14.25 -10.45
N LEU A 482 19.57 -13.76 -11.68
CA LEU A 482 20.70 -13.00 -12.19
C LEU A 482 20.59 -11.51 -11.85
N ALA A 483 19.41 -10.92 -12.07
CA ALA A 483 19.11 -9.54 -11.73
C ALA A 483 17.62 -9.35 -11.44
N LYS A 484 17.30 -8.40 -10.55
CA LYS A 484 15.94 -7.96 -10.24
C LYS A 484 15.72 -6.53 -10.70
N PHE A 485 14.58 -6.28 -11.32
CA PHE A 485 14.22 -4.97 -11.87
C PHE A 485 12.83 -4.56 -11.41
N LYS A 486 12.65 -3.26 -11.20
CA LYS A 486 11.37 -2.62 -10.90
C LYS A 486 10.82 -1.95 -12.14
N ILE A 487 9.54 -2.19 -12.41
CA ILE A 487 8.75 -1.55 -13.45
C ILE A 487 7.64 -0.78 -12.75
N TYR A 488 7.69 0.55 -12.82
CA TYR A 488 6.64 1.43 -12.28
C TYR A 488 5.81 2.01 -13.40
N ALA A 489 4.49 1.87 -13.35
CA ALA A 489 3.58 2.52 -14.28
C ALA A 489 2.97 3.75 -13.62
N ALA A 490 3.33 4.94 -14.08
CA ALA A 490 2.72 6.20 -13.64
C ALA A 490 1.39 6.44 -14.37
N GLY A 491 0.39 6.95 -13.67
CA GLY A 491 -0.83 7.51 -14.27
C GLY A 491 -1.93 6.54 -14.66
N GLU A 492 -1.61 5.46 -15.37
CA GLU A 492 -2.59 4.44 -15.75
C GLU A 492 -1.98 3.05 -15.71
N SER A 493 -2.84 2.02 -15.80
CA SER A 493 -2.35 0.66 -16.00
C SER A 493 -1.70 0.57 -17.38
N VAL A 494 -0.47 0.08 -17.44
CA VAL A 494 0.29 -0.03 -18.68
C VAL A 494 0.54 -1.51 -18.99
N LYS A 495 0.24 -1.89 -20.22
CA LYS A 495 0.51 -3.22 -20.76
C LYS A 495 1.88 -3.23 -21.41
N VAL A 496 2.73 -4.13 -20.93
CA VAL A 496 4.03 -4.47 -21.49
C VAL A 496 3.80 -5.49 -22.60
N LYS A 497 4.04 -5.06 -23.86
CA LYS A 497 3.93 -5.89 -25.06
C LYS A 497 5.10 -6.84 -25.17
N PHE A 498 6.32 -6.38 -24.95
CA PHE A 498 7.51 -7.23 -24.99
C PHE A 498 8.64 -6.65 -24.15
N LEU A 499 9.57 -7.51 -23.77
CA LEU A 499 10.80 -7.16 -23.08
C LEU A 499 11.95 -7.90 -23.74
N SER A 500 13.14 -7.34 -23.64
CA SER A 500 14.38 -8.02 -23.99
C SER A 500 15.31 -7.98 -22.79
N VAL A 501 16.22 -8.95 -22.73
CA VAL A 501 17.22 -9.09 -21.68
C VAL A 501 18.57 -9.28 -22.34
N THR A 502 19.52 -8.43 -22.00
CA THR A 502 20.88 -8.50 -22.52
C THR A 502 21.80 -9.14 -21.49
N PHE A 503 22.63 -10.08 -21.94
CA PHE A 503 23.70 -10.68 -21.15
C PHE A 503 25.04 -10.26 -21.72
N THR A 504 25.93 -9.80 -20.86
CA THR A 504 27.30 -9.41 -21.23
C THR A 504 28.28 -10.23 -20.42
N LYS A 505 29.17 -10.94 -21.09
CA LYS A 505 30.17 -11.80 -20.46
C LYS A 505 31.57 -11.18 -20.45
N VAL A 506 32.40 -11.65 -19.51
CA VAL A 506 33.86 -11.44 -19.52
C VAL A 506 34.57 -12.78 -19.30
N GLY A 507 35.68 -12.98 -19.99
CA GLY A 507 36.44 -14.24 -19.94
C GLY A 507 35.84 -15.34 -20.81
N GLY A 508 36.49 -16.50 -20.77
CA GLY A 508 36.06 -17.69 -21.48
C GLY A 508 36.16 -17.63 -23.00
N SER A 509 35.74 -18.72 -23.64
CA SER A 509 35.72 -18.90 -25.09
C SER A 509 34.73 -17.94 -25.75
N THR A 510 35.08 -17.42 -26.92
CA THR A 510 34.27 -16.44 -27.65
C THR A 510 32.88 -17.00 -27.98
N TRP A 511 31.81 -16.23 -27.74
CA TRP A 511 30.48 -16.56 -28.26
C TRP A 511 30.45 -16.25 -29.76
N ALA A 512 31.05 -17.11 -30.58
CA ALA A 512 31.11 -16.93 -32.03
C ALA A 512 29.82 -17.39 -32.72
N THR A 513 29.14 -18.38 -32.12
CA THR A 513 27.81 -18.85 -32.53
C THR A 513 26.92 -19.00 -31.31
N ILE A 514 25.60 -18.96 -31.51
CA ILE A 514 24.62 -19.19 -30.43
C ILE A 514 24.77 -20.60 -29.81
N GLY A 515 25.26 -21.59 -30.57
CA GLY A 515 25.56 -22.92 -30.03
C GLY A 515 26.58 -22.88 -28.88
N ASN A 516 27.59 -21.99 -28.97
CA ASN A 516 28.59 -21.82 -27.92
C ASN A 516 28.02 -21.17 -26.64
N VAL A 517 26.90 -20.47 -26.75
CA VAL A 517 26.25 -19.83 -25.59
C VAL A 517 25.56 -20.87 -24.72
N THR A 518 25.05 -21.96 -25.31
CA THR A 518 24.29 -22.99 -24.58
C THR A 518 25.15 -23.74 -23.57
N ASP A 519 26.48 -23.76 -23.78
CA ASP A 519 27.45 -24.31 -22.83
C ASP A 519 27.62 -23.43 -21.57
N ASP A 520 27.28 -22.14 -21.65
CA ASP A 520 27.41 -21.19 -20.54
C ASP A 520 26.06 -20.81 -19.90
N LEU A 521 25.02 -20.61 -20.70
CA LEU A 521 23.69 -20.20 -20.26
C LEU A 521 22.58 -21.04 -20.92
N SER A 522 21.60 -21.46 -20.11
CA SER A 522 20.37 -22.10 -20.59
C SER A 522 19.16 -21.74 -19.71
N ASN A 523 17.95 -22.17 -20.10
CA ASN A 523 16.70 -21.96 -19.33
C ASN A 523 16.46 -20.51 -18.88
N VAL A 524 16.67 -19.55 -19.78
CA VAL A 524 16.49 -18.13 -19.49
C VAL A 524 14.99 -17.80 -19.46
N ARG A 525 14.55 -17.20 -18.36
CA ARG A 525 13.16 -16.77 -18.14
C ARG A 525 13.07 -15.50 -17.30
N ILE A 526 11.93 -14.82 -17.43
CA ILE A 526 11.56 -13.70 -16.56
C ILE A 526 10.41 -14.18 -15.67
N ILE A 527 10.50 -13.94 -14.37
CA ILE A 527 9.41 -14.20 -13.42
C ILE A 527 9.04 -12.91 -12.68
N ASP A 528 7.77 -12.75 -12.33
CA ASP A 528 7.33 -11.68 -11.43
C ASP A 528 7.48 -12.06 -9.95
N ASN A 529 7.20 -11.10 -9.08
CA ASN A 529 7.19 -11.29 -7.63
C ASN A 529 6.13 -12.27 -7.11
N ALA A 530 5.12 -12.63 -7.91
CA ALA A 530 4.12 -13.65 -7.59
C ALA A 530 4.53 -15.04 -8.10
N GLY A 531 5.69 -15.17 -8.75
CA GLY A 531 6.19 -16.41 -9.35
C GLY A 531 5.61 -16.71 -10.74
N GLY A 532 4.82 -15.80 -11.31
CA GLY A 532 4.30 -15.89 -12.66
C GLY A 532 5.40 -15.63 -13.69
N GLN A 533 5.50 -16.48 -14.71
CA GLN A 533 6.47 -16.30 -15.78
C GLN A 533 5.99 -15.26 -16.80
N LEU A 534 6.87 -14.34 -17.21
CA LEU A 534 6.61 -13.35 -18.24
C LEU A 534 7.17 -13.85 -19.58
N GLY A 535 6.26 -14.20 -20.50
CA GLY A 535 6.62 -14.74 -21.81
C GLY A 535 7.09 -16.19 -21.76
N ASN A 536 7.80 -16.61 -22.80
CA ASN A 536 8.25 -18.00 -22.98
C ASN A 536 9.55 -18.27 -22.20
N ASN A 537 9.72 -19.52 -21.76
CA ASN A 537 11.00 -20.00 -21.23
C ASN A 537 11.92 -20.34 -22.42
N ILE A 538 13.13 -19.80 -22.42
CA ILE A 538 14.14 -20.10 -23.44
C ILE A 538 14.98 -21.26 -22.92
N SER A 539 14.50 -22.48 -23.15
CA SER A 539 15.13 -23.70 -22.62
C SER A 539 16.53 -23.95 -23.19
N THR A 540 16.65 -23.75 -24.51
CA THR A 540 17.92 -23.81 -25.24
C THR A 540 18.06 -22.49 -25.98
N ILE A 541 19.25 -21.88 -25.90
CA ILE A 541 19.49 -20.60 -26.58
C ILE A 541 19.46 -20.89 -28.09
N ALA A 542 18.40 -20.42 -28.75
CA ALA A 542 18.20 -20.55 -30.19
C ALA A 542 18.43 -19.20 -30.87
N SER A 543 19.04 -19.22 -32.06
CA SER A 543 19.33 -17.99 -32.80
C SER A 543 18.06 -17.37 -33.38
N GLY A 544 17.91 -16.05 -33.19
CA GLY A 544 16.86 -15.26 -33.82
C GLY A 544 16.48 -14.02 -33.01
N SER A 545 15.54 -13.25 -33.55
CA SER A 545 14.99 -12.05 -32.91
C SER A 545 13.49 -12.18 -32.58
N GLY A 546 12.94 -13.39 -32.69
CA GLY A 546 11.56 -13.70 -32.33
C GLY A 546 11.38 -13.95 -30.83
N SER A 547 10.12 -14.02 -30.40
CA SER A 547 9.78 -14.38 -29.01
C SER A 547 10.34 -15.76 -28.66
N GLY A 548 11.09 -15.86 -27.56
CA GLY A 548 11.72 -17.10 -27.11
C GLY A 548 13.06 -17.41 -27.81
N GLN A 549 13.66 -16.44 -28.48
CA GLN A 549 14.96 -16.57 -29.15
C GLN A 549 15.96 -15.55 -28.61
N CYS A 550 17.24 -15.75 -28.90
CA CYS A 550 18.29 -14.80 -28.60
C CYS A 550 19.13 -14.44 -29.84
N SER A 551 19.50 -13.17 -29.96
CA SER A 551 20.46 -12.68 -30.95
C SER A 551 21.86 -12.64 -30.34
N LEU A 552 22.85 -12.86 -31.20
CA LEU A 552 24.25 -12.57 -30.88
C LEU A 552 24.55 -11.16 -31.37
N ASP A 553 24.63 -10.21 -30.44
CA ASP A 553 24.87 -8.79 -30.77
C ASP A 553 26.37 -8.51 -30.93
N SER A 554 27.20 -9.25 -30.19
CA SER A 554 28.64 -9.30 -30.36
C SER A 554 29.20 -10.61 -29.80
N SER A 555 30.50 -10.83 -29.94
CA SER A 555 31.22 -11.98 -29.38
C SER A 555 31.18 -12.12 -27.85
N THR A 556 30.66 -11.10 -27.15
CA THR A 556 30.55 -11.05 -25.68
C THR A 556 29.15 -10.65 -25.20
N VAL A 557 28.21 -10.42 -26.13
CA VAL A 557 26.88 -9.90 -25.81
C VAL A 557 25.81 -10.67 -26.58
N ILE A 558 24.82 -11.17 -25.85
CA ILE A 558 23.60 -11.73 -26.42
C ILE A 558 22.40 -10.93 -25.91
N THR A 559 21.34 -10.85 -26.71
CA THR A 559 20.05 -10.31 -26.28
C THR A 559 18.96 -11.34 -26.52
N CYS A 560 18.23 -11.68 -25.46
CA CYS A 560 17.12 -12.61 -25.48
C CYS A 560 15.78 -11.86 -25.48
N TYR A 561 14.84 -12.30 -26.31
CA TYR A 561 13.58 -11.60 -26.56
C TYR A 561 12.38 -12.34 -25.96
N PHE A 562 11.64 -11.64 -25.11
CA PHE A 562 10.41 -12.09 -24.46
C PHE A 562 9.23 -11.35 -25.06
N GLY A 563 8.58 -12.01 -26.03
CA GLY A 563 7.57 -11.38 -26.88
C GLY A 563 8.16 -10.51 -27.98
N THR A 564 7.30 -10.08 -28.90
CA THR A 564 7.58 -9.08 -29.93
C THR A 564 6.33 -8.24 -30.16
N SER A 565 6.40 -7.22 -31.02
CA SER A 565 5.20 -6.48 -31.45
C SER A 565 4.16 -7.39 -32.12
N ALA A 566 4.60 -8.45 -32.82
CA ALA A 566 3.73 -9.42 -33.46
C ALA A 566 3.24 -10.55 -32.53
N SER A 567 3.92 -10.76 -31.39
CA SER A 567 3.58 -11.78 -30.40
C SER A 567 3.80 -11.24 -28.99
N PRO A 568 2.88 -10.39 -28.48
CA PRO A 568 3.09 -9.69 -27.21
C PRO A 568 2.88 -10.61 -25.99
N ILE A 569 3.65 -10.39 -24.92
CA ILE A 569 3.49 -11.07 -23.62
C ILE A 569 2.24 -10.62 -22.87
N ASN A 570 1.69 -9.43 -23.19
CA ASN A 570 0.48 -8.85 -22.59
C ASN A 570 0.51 -8.80 -21.05
N TYR A 571 1.64 -8.42 -20.46
CA TYR A 571 1.77 -8.29 -19.02
C TYR A 571 1.32 -6.91 -18.56
N THR A 572 0.37 -6.82 -17.62
CA THR A 572 -0.19 -5.54 -17.17
C THR A 572 0.41 -5.12 -15.83
N VAL A 573 1.00 -3.93 -15.81
CA VAL A 573 1.40 -3.24 -14.58
C VAL A 573 0.26 -2.29 -14.19
N PRO A 574 -0.40 -2.50 -13.03
CA PRO A 574 -1.45 -1.59 -12.58
C PRO A 574 -0.93 -0.16 -12.42
N GLY A 575 -1.79 0.83 -12.69
CA GLY A 575 -1.43 2.23 -12.59
C GLY A 575 -1.04 2.63 -11.17
N ASN A 576 -0.02 3.47 -11.06
CA ASN A 576 0.60 3.95 -9.82
C ASN A 576 1.12 2.81 -8.92
N THR A 577 1.52 1.69 -9.54
CA THR A 577 2.13 0.57 -8.82
C THR A 577 3.48 0.19 -9.40
N THR A 578 4.33 -0.36 -8.55
CA THR A 578 5.60 -0.98 -8.95
C THR A 578 5.43 -2.50 -8.97
N ARG A 579 5.82 -3.12 -10.08
CA ARG A 579 6.03 -4.57 -10.19
C ARG A 579 7.52 -4.86 -10.18
N GLU A 580 7.91 -5.95 -9.53
CA GLU A 580 9.27 -6.47 -9.59
C GLU A 580 9.30 -7.67 -10.51
N ILE A 581 10.30 -7.71 -11.39
CA ILE A 581 10.61 -8.84 -12.26
C ILE A 581 12.02 -9.33 -11.97
N THR A 582 12.21 -10.64 -12.02
CA THR A 582 13.50 -11.30 -11.83
C THR A 582 13.87 -12.03 -13.10
N VAL A 583 15.08 -11.78 -13.61
CA VAL A 583 15.67 -12.60 -14.68
C VAL A 583 16.33 -13.80 -14.04
N VAL A 584 15.98 -14.99 -14.50
CA VAL A 584 16.49 -16.27 -14.00
C VAL A 584 17.08 -17.07 -15.16
N ALA A 585 18.23 -17.71 -14.95
CA ALA A 585 18.84 -18.62 -15.91
C ALA A 585 19.61 -19.74 -15.20
N ASP A 586 19.94 -20.78 -15.94
CA ASP A 586 20.85 -21.84 -15.52
C ASP A 586 22.24 -21.54 -16.07
N ILE A 587 23.27 -21.74 -15.24
CA ILE A 587 24.67 -21.59 -15.61
C ILE A 587 25.26 -22.97 -15.92
N GLY A 588 25.91 -23.10 -17.06
CA GLY A 588 26.50 -24.36 -17.50
C GLY A 588 27.58 -24.89 -16.55
N ASP A 589 27.67 -26.21 -16.42
CA ASP A 589 28.66 -26.89 -15.57
C ASP A 589 30.11 -26.68 -16.06
N SER A 590 30.29 -26.59 -17.37
CA SER A 590 31.57 -26.41 -18.05
C SER A 590 31.88 -24.96 -18.39
N THR A 591 31.13 -24.00 -17.83
CA THR A 591 31.31 -22.58 -18.14
C THR A 591 32.73 -22.12 -17.79
N ASP A 592 33.34 -21.38 -18.72
CA ASP A 592 34.67 -20.79 -18.56
C ASP A 592 34.60 -19.27 -18.35
N LEU A 593 33.40 -18.75 -18.07
CA LEU A 593 33.17 -17.34 -17.81
C LEU A 593 33.80 -16.87 -16.49
N THR A 594 34.31 -15.64 -16.50
CA THR A 594 34.80 -14.97 -15.28
C THR A 594 33.76 -14.05 -14.67
N THR A 595 32.96 -13.36 -15.50
CA THR A 595 31.82 -12.56 -15.04
C THR A 595 30.66 -12.59 -16.02
N LEU A 596 29.47 -12.33 -15.50
CA LEU A 596 28.23 -12.18 -16.26
C LEU A 596 27.46 -10.97 -15.72
N ALA A 597 27.04 -10.09 -16.60
CA ALA A 597 26.16 -8.97 -16.31
C ALA A 597 24.82 -9.16 -17.04
N THR A 598 23.73 -8.73 -16.40
CA THR A 598 22.37 -8.80 -16.95
C THR A 598 21.74 -7.42 -16.95
N SER A 599 21.16 -7.00 -18.06
CA SER A 599 20.46 -5.73 -18.17
C SER A 599 19.13 -5.87 -18.91
N LEU A 600 18.22 -4.94 -18.61
CA LEU A 600 17.07 -4.65 -19.45
C LEU A 600 17.46 -3.49 -20.38
N PRO A 601 17.69 -3.73 -21.67
CA PRO A 601 17.86 -2.64 -22.62
C PRO A 601 16.56 -1.85 -22.78
N GLY A 602 16.70 -0.60 -23.23
CA GLY A 602 15.55 0.22 -23.60
C GLY A 602 14.90 -0.35 -24.86
N ASN A 603 13.60 -0.63 -24.79
CA ASN A 603 12.83 -1.13 -25.93
C ASN A 603 11.94 -0.02 -26.46
N THR A 604 11.81 0.06 -27.79
CA THR A 604 10.98 1.05 -28.45
C THR A 604 9.55 0.53 -28.62
N SER A 605 8.55 1.36 -28.29
CA SER A 605 7.14 1.05 -28.54
C SER A 605 6.64 -0.26 -27.91
N ASN A 606 7.29 -0.71 -26.84
CA ASN A 606 6.98 -1.98 -26.19
C ASN A 606 5.90 -1.87 -25.11
N LEU A 607 5.33 -0.69 -24.91
CA LEU A 607 4.35 -0.41 -23.88
C LEU A 607 3.08 0.21 -24.47
N GLU A 608 1.95 -0.02 -23.82
CA GLU A 608 0.66 0.56 -24.21
C GLU A 608 -0.21 0.86 -22.99
N GLY A 609 -0.66 2.10 -22.86
CA GLY A 609 -1.65 2.49 -21.84
C GLY A 609 -2.97 1.75 -22.03
N GLN A 610 -3.56 1.22 -20.96
CA GLN A 610 -4.83 0.47 -21.03
C GLN A 610 -6.07 1.36 -21.18
N VAL A 611 -5.97 2.64 -20.84
CA VAL A 611 -7.05 3.61 -20.98
C VAL A 611 -6.75 4.56 -22.14
N SER A 612 -5.51 5.05 -22.27
CA SER A 612 -5.13 5.98 -23.33
C SER A 612 -4.87 5.31 -24.68
N PHE A 613 -4.52 4.01 -24.69
CA PHE A 613 -4.01 3.26 -25.86
C PHE A 613 -2.76 3.86 -26.51
N GLN A 614 -2.10 4.82 -25.83
CA GLN A 614 -0.88 5.43 -26.33
C GLN A 614 0.29 4.46 -26.19
N THR A 615 1.14 4.45 -27.21
CA THR A 615 2.35 3.63 -27.24
C THR A 615 3.51 4.36 -26.57
N ALA A 616 4.28 3.65 -25.75
CA ALA A 616 5.46 4.17 -25.06
C ALA A 616 6.64 3.18 -25.13
N SER A 617 7.80 3.63 -24.67
CA SER A 617 9.08 2.89 -24.70
C SER A 617 9.61 2.70 -23.29
N SER A 618 10.16 1.54 -22.96
CA SER A 618 10.78 1.29 -21.66
C SER A 618 12.22 1.84 -21.61
N GLY A 619 12.64 2.31 -20.44
CA GLY A 619 14.02 2.75 -20.20
C GLY A 619 15.02 1.59 -20.02
N VAL A 620 16.29 1.94 -19.87
CA VAL A 620 17.40 1.01 -19.60
C VAL A 620 17.55 0.78 -18.10
N ALA A 621 17.78 -0.47 -17.68
CA ALA A 621 18.20 -0.79 -16.31
C ALA A 621 19.33 -1.84 -16.32
N ASN A 622 20.45 -1.54 -15.66
CA ASN A 622 21.64 -2.39 -15.66
C ASN A 622 21.82 -3.08 -14.32
N GLY A 623 21.71 -4.40 -14.28
CA GLY A 623 22.03 -5.19 -13.08
C GLY A 623 23.54 -5.18 -12.77
N ALA A 624 23.90 -5.70 -11.60
CA ALA A 624 25.30 -5.83 -11.21
C ALA A 624 26.04 -6.85 -12.10
N THR A 625 27.31 -6.57 -12.40
CA THR A 625 28.23 -7.58 -12.95
C THR A 625 28.62 -8.55 -11.84
N ARG A 626 28.36 -9.84 -12.04
CA ARG A 626 28.59 -10.88 -11.04
C ARG A 626 29.74 -11.78 -11.48
N ALA A 627 30.64 -12.09 -10.56
CA ALA A 627 31.73 -13.04 -10.82
C ALA A 627 31.19 -14.48 -10.92
N ILE A 628 31.74 -15.27 -11.83
CA ILE A 628 31.47 -16.70 -11.97
C ILE A 628 32.70 -17.47 -11.46
N SER A 629 32.46 -18.45 -10.58
CA SER A 629 33.50 -19.32 -10.07
C SER A 629 33.48 -20.66 -10.79
N SER A 630 34.40 -20.85 -11.74
CA SER A 630 34.63 -22.11 -12.45
C SER A 630 35.49 -23.10 -11.65
N SER A 631 36.25 -22.62 -10.66
CA SER A 631 37.04 -23.45 -9.71
C SER A 631 36.53 -23.25 -8.27
N PRO A 632 35.45 -23.92 -7.85
CA PRO A 632 34.79 -23.66 -6.57
C PRO A 632 35.54 -24.20 -5.34
N LEU A 633 36.61 -24.98 -5.52
CA LEU A 633 37.44 -25.50 -4.44
C LEU A 633 38.92 -25.43 -4.83
N THR A 634 39.75 -24.86 -3.96
CA THR A 634 41.21 -24.84 -4.10
C THR A 634 41.87 -25.57 -2.94
N VAL A 635 43.09 -26.05 -3.16
CA VAL A 635 43.97 -26.60 -2.12
C VAL A 635 45.27 -25.84 -2.12
N ALA A 636 45.80 -25.59 -0.92
CA ALA A 636 47.12 -25.02 -0.73
C ALA A 636 47.81 -25.71 0.45
N LEU A 637 49.14 -25.68 0.45
CA LEU A 637 49.95 -26.06 1.61
C LEU A 637 49.61 -25.14 2.80
N ASN A 638 49.45 -25.71 3.99
CA ASN A 638 49.31 -24.90 5.20
C ASN A 638 50.67 -24.32 5.62
N SER A 639 50.93 -23.07 5.26
CA SER A 639 52.19 -22.38 5.56
C SER A 639 52.41 -22.10 7.06
N ALA A 640 51.37 -22.20 7.90
CA ALA A 640 51.52 -22.10 9.34
C ALA A 640 52.17 -23.36 9.95
N PHE A 641 52.16 -24.48 9.21
CA PHE A 641 52.87 -25.69 9.57
C PHE A 641 54.22 -25.72 8.83
N SER A 642 55.26 -25.21 9.50
CA SER A 642 56.64 -25.22 9.01
C SER A 642 57.27 -26.62 9.11
N SER A 643 58.38 -26.84 8.43
CA SER A 643 59.12 -28.12 8.41
C SER A 643 59.35 -28.66 9.83
N PRO A 644 58.63 -29.71 10.26
CA PRO A 644 58.71 -30.20 11.62
C PRO A 644 59.95 -31.07 11.80
N THR A 645 60.54 -31.02 13.01
CA THR A 645 61.64 -31.89 13.40
C THR A 645 61.14 -32.99 14.32
N TYR A 646 61.35 -34.25 13.92
CA TYR A 646 60.99 -35.43 14.70
C TYR A 646 62.19 -36.36 14.91
N ILE A 647 62.11 -37.24 15.89
CA ILE A 647 63.08 -38.33 16.08
C ILE A 647 62.61 -39.59 15.35
N ALA A 648 63.55 -40.42 14.90
CA ALA A 648 63.20 -41.75 14.39
C ALA A 648 62.50 -42.56 15.51
N GLY A 649 61.40 -43.25 15.17
CA GLY A 649 60.54 -43.93 16.14
C GLY A 649 59.41 -43.07 16.75
N ALA A 650 59.27 -41.80 16.33
CA ALA A 650 58.17 -40.96 16.80
C ALA A 650 56.81 -41.47 16.29
N GLN A 651 55.84 -41.59 17.20
CA GLN A 651 54.50 -42.12 16.90
C GLN A 651 53.47 -40.99 16.83
N ASN A 652 52.48 -41.15 15.95
CA ASN A 652 51.35 -40.26 15.75
C ASN A 652 51.75 -38.78 15.57
N VAL A 653 52.75 -38.54 14.73
CA VAL A 653 53.24 -37.20 14.42
C VAL A 653 52.56 -36.64 13.19
N LYS A 654 52.36 -35.32 13.17
CA LYS A 654 51.82 -34.62 12.00
C LYS A 654 52.92 -34.49 10.97
N ILE A 655 52.74 -35.07 9.78
CA ILE A 655 53.75 -35.09 8.73
C ILE A 655 53.40 -34.18 7.55
N GLY A 656 52.14 -33.73 7.46
CA GLY A 656 51.70 -32.77 6.45
C GLY A 656 50.43 -32.04 6.86
N SER A 657 50.16 -30.89 6.26
CA SER A 657 48.97 -30.09 6.51
C SER A 657 48.57 -29.26 5.29
N PHE A 658 47.32 -29.40 4.86
CA PHE A 658 46.76 -28.76 3.66
C PHE A 658 45.49 -28.00 3.99
N ILE A 659 45.27 -26.86 3.36
CA ILE A 659 44.08 -26.04 3.52
C ILE A 659 43.26 -26.15 2.24
N LEU A 660 42.05 -26.70 2.35
CA LEU A 660 41.06 -26.69 1.28
C LEU A 660 40.13 -25.50 1.49
N THR A 661 39.99 -24.64 0.48
CA THR A 661 39.19 -23.41 0.56
C THR A 661 38.10 -23.42 -0.51
N ALA A 662 36.84 -23.31 -0.07
CA ALA A 662 35.71 -23.20 -1.00
C ALA A 662 35.48 -21.73 -1.40
N ALA A 663 35.06 -21.50 -2.64
CA ALA A 663 34.73 -20.18 -3.14
C ALA A 663 33.53 -19.57 -2.40
N SER A 664 33.42 -18.24 -2.37
CA SER A 664 32.25 -17.57 -1.78
C SER A 664 30.95 -17.79 -2.54
N SER A 665 31.03 -18.19 -3.81
CA SER A 665 29.88 -18.58 -4.65
C SER A 665 29.24 -19.90 -4.23
N GLN A 666 30.01 -20.84 -3.68
CA GLN A 666 29.51 -22.18 -3.34
C GLN A 666 30.44 -22.95 -2.39
N GLY A 667 29.85 -23.70 -1.46
CA GLY A 667 30.58 -24.68 -0.65
C GLY A 667 30.91 -25.99 -1.40
N ALA A 668 31.71 -26.85 -0.80
CA ALA A 668 32.10 -28.14 -1.37
C ALA A 668 31.83 -29.31 -0.40
N LYS A 669 31.45 -30.46 -0.94
CA LYS A 669 31.31 -31.73 -0.22
C LYS A 669 32.41 -32.67 -0.69
N VAL A 670 33.43 -32.90 0.14
CA VAL A 670 34.60 -33.72 -0.20
C VAL A 670 34.39 -35.15 0.31
N SER A 671 34.25 -36.10 -0.61
CA SER A 671 33.99 -37.53 -0.32
C SER A 671 35.27 -38.36 -0.24
N SER A 672 36.28 -37.99 -1.03
CA SER A 672 37.60 -38.62 -0.97
C SER A 672 38.73 -37.64 -1.26
N VAL A 673 39.90 -37.91 -0.69
CA VAL A 673 41.17 -37.22 -0.98
C VAL A 673 42.19 -38.29 -1.33
N THR A 674 42.97 -38.04 -2.38
CA THR A 674 44.04 -38.92 -2.85
C THR A 674 45.37 -38.24 -2.60
N VAL A 675 46.28 -38.96 -1.94
CA VAL A 675 47.62 -38.48 -1.63
C VAL A 675 48.69 -39.42 -2.19
N ASP A 676 49.88 -38.89 -2.42
CA ASP A 676 51.08 -39.63 -2.79
C ASP A 676 52.10 -39.51 -1.66
N LYS A 677 52.85 -40.59 -1.41
CA LYS A 677 54.08 -40.53 -0.61
C LYS A 677 55.25 -40.44 -1.58
N ASP A 678 55.97 -39.33 -1.48
CA ASP A 678 57.14 -39.08 -2.30
C ASP A 678 58.31 -39.97 -1.89
N SER A 679 59.07 -40.39 -2.90
CA SER A 679 60.25 -41.24 -2.75
C SER A 679 61.34 -40.52 -1.97
N ASN A 680 61.48 -40.86 -0.70
CA ASN A 680 62.53 -40.36 0.19
C ASN A 680 63.39 -41.54 0.68
N ALA A 681 64.70 -41.48 0.46
CA ALA A 681 65.60 -42.59 0.79
C ALA A 681 65.65 -42.84 2.30
N ASN A 682 65.37 -44.08 2.72
CA ASN A 682 65.34 -44.48 4.13
C ASN A 682 64.43 -43.58 4.98
N PHE A 683 63.24 -43.26 4.48
CA PHE A 683 62.19 -42.56 5.23
C PHE A 683 60.95 -43.45 5.31
N ASP A 684 60.93 -44.30 6.33
CA ASP A 684 59.93 -45.35 6.46
C ASP A 684 58.85 -44.89 7.44
N ILE A 685 57.60 -44.90 6.98
CA ILE A 685 56.44 -44.51 7.78
C ILE A 685 55.40 -45.62 7.80
N GLN A 686 54.57 -45.64 8.84
CA GLN A 686 53.43 -46.54 8.94
C GLN A 686 52.23 -45.83 9.55
N ASN A 687 51.06 -46.49 9.55
CA ASN A 687 49.83 -45.97 10.14
C ASN A 687 49.43 -44.57 9.61
N LEU A 688 49.56 -44.35 8.30
CA LEU A 688 49.20 -43.09 7.65
C LEU A 688 47.68 -42.85 7.74
N ARG A 689 47.28 -41.68 8.22
CA ARG A 689 45.88 -41.27 8.31
C ARG A 689 45.72 -39.77 8.09
N ILE A 690 44.52 -39.38 7.66
CA ILE A 690 44.14 -37.97 7.48
C ILE A 690 43.16 -37.59 8.60
N MET A 691 43.41 -36.45 9.23
CA MET A 691 42.58 -35.86 10.28
C MET A 691 42.03 -34.52 9.77
N VAL A 692 40.72 -34.31 9.95
CA VAL A 692 40.05 -33.04 9.70
C VAL A 692 39.56 -32.52 11.05
N GLY A 693 40.28 -31.54 11.61
CA GLY A 693 40.12 -31.16 13.00
C GLY A 693 40.44 -32.34 13.94
N SER A 694 39.48 -32.74 14.76
CA SER A 694 39.61 -33.90 15.67
C SER A 694 39.08 -35.21 15.08
N THR A 695 38.51 -35.20 13.87
CA THR A 695 37.85 -36.37 13.26
C THR A 695 38.74 -36.99 12.19
N GLN A 696 38.84 -38.32 12.19
CA GLN A 696 39.59 -39.03 11.16
C GLN A 696 38.80 -39.10 9.84
N PHE A 697 39.45 -38.78 8.73
CA PHE A 697 38.90 -38.84 7.38
C PHE A 697 39.38 -40.12 6.68
N GLY A 698 38.48 -41.09 6.56
CA GLY A 698 38.77 -42.41 6.02
C GLY A 698 39.54 -43.34 6.97
N THR A 699 40.06 -44.43 6.44
CA THR A 699 40.71 -45.50 7.22
C THR A 699 42.22 -45.33 7.27
N THR A 700 42.83 -45.66 8.40
CA THR A 700 44.29 -45.70 8.56
C THR A 700 44.90 -46.74 7.64
N ARG A 701 46.01 -46.38 6.97
CA ARG A 701 46.83 -47.28 6.16
C ARG A 701 47.99 -47.79 7.02
N SER A 702 47.94 -49.08 7.38
CA SER A 702 48.91 -49.66 8.32
C SER A 702 50.31 -49.83 7.74
N THR A 703 50.42 -50.05 6.44
CA THR A 703 51.69 -50.28 5.74
C THR A 703 51.78 -49.30 4.58
N ILE A 704 52.93 -48.66 4.45
CA ILE A 704 53.23 -47.68 3.42
C ILE A 704 54.63 -48.02 2.87
N GLY A 705 54.74 -48.27 1.57
CA GLY A 705 56.01 -48.50 0.87
C GLY A 705 56.85 -47.22 0.72
N ASP A 706 58.09 -47.37 0.26
CA ASP A 706 59.09 -46.29 0.13
C ASP A 706 58.63 -45.16 -0.80
N ALA A 707 57.84 -45.50 -1.82
CA ALA A 707 57.10 -44.58 -2.66
C ALA A 707 55.75 -45.22 -2.99
N GLU A 708 54.65 -44.52 -2.73
CA GLU A 708 53.31 -45.00 -3.03
C GLU A 708 52.50 -43.89 -3.68
N THR A 709 51.89 -44.20 -4.82
CA THR A 709 51.02 -43.27 -5.54
C THR A 709 49.56 -43.66 -5.38
N SER A 710 48.67 -42.68 -5.49
CA SER A 710 47.22 -42.81 -5.48
C SER A 710 46.63 -43.42 -4.20
N LEU A 711 47.14 -43.03 -3.04
CA LEU A 711 46.58 -43.41 -1.74
C LEU A 711 45.27 -42.67 -1.48
N ALA A 712 44.15 -43.33 -1.80
CA ALA A 712 42.82 -42.78 -1.59
C ALA A 712 42.33 -42.99 -0.14
N PHE A 713 41.92 -41.89 0.49
CA PHE A 713 41.21 -41.82 1.75
C PHE A 713 39.77 -41.37 1.48
N SER A 714 38.80 -42.21 1.81
CA SER A 714 37.38 -41.94 1.57
C SER A 714 36.56 -42.11 2.84
N SER A 715 35.51 -41.29 2.98
CA SER A 715 34.58 -41.34 4.09
C SER A 715 33.15 -41.49 3.57
N SER A 716 32.31 -42.27 4.26
CA SER A 716 30.89 -42.36 3.96
C SER A 716 30.12 -41.09 4.31
N GLN A 717 30.71 -40.22 5.13
CA GLN A 717 30.21 -38.87 5.42
C GLN A 717 31.18 -37.86 4.78
N PRO A 718 30.77 -37.15 3.71
CA PRO A 718 31.63 -36.18 3.06
C PRO A 718 31.88 -34.98 3.98
N VAL A 719 33.09 -34.44 3.91
CA VAL A 719 33.45 -33.20 4.63
C VAL A 719 32.78 -32.03 3.93
N VAL A 720 31.93 -31.30 4.65
CA VAL A 720 31.22 -30.13 4.12
C VAL A 720 32.02 -28.86 4.43
N ILE A 721 32.54 -28.23 3.39
CA ILE A 721 33.22 -26.94 3.44
C ILE A 721 32.18 -25.88 3.04
N GLY A 722 31.80 -25.00 3.98
CA GLY A 722 30.87 -23.91 3.71
C GLY A 722 31.41 -22.93 2.65
N SER A 723 30.53 -22.20 1.96
CA SER A 723 30.93 -21.18 0.98
C SER A 723 31.83 -20.13 1.62
N GLY A 724 33.00 -19.87 1.02
CA GLY A 724 34.00 -18.95 1.55
C GLY A 724 34.75 -19.44 2.80
N ALA A 725 34.51 -20.69 3.23
CA ALA A 725 35.20 -21.28 4.37
C ALA A 725 36.40 -22.12 3.92
N SER A 726 37.33 -22.30 4.84
CA SER A 726 38.49 -23.17 4.68
C SER A 726 38.49 -24.27 5.74
N VAL A 727 38.92 -25.47 5.36
CA VAL A 727 39.06 -26.62 6.25
C VAL A 727 40.47 -27.19 6.10
N THR A 728 41.12 -27.47 7.23
CA THR A 728 42.46 -28.05 7.28
C THR A 728 42.41 -29.57 7.29
N PHE A 729 43.18 -30.18 6.40
CA PHE A 729 43.43 -31.61 6.32
C PHE A 729 44.86 -31.85 6.81
N ASP A 730 44.99 -32.44 8.00
CA ASP A 730 46.27 -32.79 8.60
C ASP A 730 46.59 -34.27 8.36
N VAL A 731 47.81 -34.56 7.93
CA VAL A 731 48.28 -35.92 7.68
C VAL A 731 49.14 -36.37 8.85
N TYR A 732 48.82 -37.53 9.43
CA TYR A 732 49.52 -38.13 10.55
C TYR A 732 50.10 -39.49 10.18
N ALA A 733 51.28 -39.81 10.70
CA ALA A 733 51.90 -41.12 10.57
C ALA A 733 52.83 -41.43 11.76
N ASP A 734 53.27 -42.67 11.86
CA ASP A 734 54.39 -43.07 12.71
C ASP A 734 55.67 -43.10 11.87
N ILE A 735 56.76 -42.51 12.38
CA ILE A 735 58.09 -42.58 11.77
C ILE A 735 58.79 -43.81 12.34
N LEU A 736 59.21 -44.74 11.49
CA LEU A 736 59.89 -45.95 11.92
C LEU A 736 61.34 -45.69 12.35
N GLN A 737 61.88 -46.53 13.24
CA GLN A 737 63.27 -46.42 13.72
C GLN A 737 64.31 -46.61 12.60
N SER A 738 63.92 -47.21 11.47
CA SER A 738 64.77 -47.35 10.28
C SER A 738 64.98 -46.04 9.51
N SER A 739 64.23 -44.97 9.86
CA SER A 739 64.35 -43.68 9.18
C SER A 739 65.69 -42.98 9.46
N THR A 740 66.36 -42.51 8.40
CA THR A 740 67.66 -41.83 8.51
C THR A 740 67.49 -40.38 8.96
N ALA A 741 68.44 -39.91 9.79
CA ALA A 741 68.50 -38.52 10.24
C ALA A 741 68.95 -37.58 9.11
N THR A 742 67.98 -36.96 8.41
CA THR A 742 68.18 -35.99 7.33
C THR A 742 66.90 -35.18 7.13
N THR A 743 66.96 -34.15 6.28
CA THR A 743 65.77 -33.52 5.72
C THR A 743 65.20 -34.38 4.59
N HIS A 744 63.91 -34.68 4.68
CA HIS A 744 63.09 -35.35 3.67
C HIS A 744 62.15 -34.31 3.05
N THR A 745 62.12 -34.21 1.73
CA THR A 745 61.40 -33.13 1.04
C THR A 745 60.02 -33.58 0.59
N ALA A 746 59.03 -32.69 0.67
CA ALA A 746 57.65 -32.90 0.19
C ALA A 746 57.09 -34.30 0.53
N VAL A 747 57.06 -34.64 1.82
CA VAL A 747 56.88 -36.04 2.24
C VAL A 747 55.55 -36.67 1.79
N ILE A 748 54.49 -35.86 1.67
CA ILE A 748 53.16 -36.27 1.22
C ILE A 748 52.60 -35.21 0.28
N ASP A 749 52.10 -35.59 -0.88
CA ASP A 749 51.49 -34.67 -1.85
C ASP A 749 49.99 -34.95 -1.99
N ILE A 750 49.15 -33.92 -2.08
CA ILE A 750 47.74 -34.12 -2.47
C ILE A 750 47.66 -34.10 -4.00
N ILE A 751 47.18 -35.19 -4.59
CA ILE A 751 47.13 -35.36 -6.06
C ILE A 751 45.71 -35.48 -6.62
N GLY A 752 44.68 -35.55 -5.77
CA GLY A 752 43.30 -35.60 -6.24
C GLY A 752 42.26 -35.58 -5.13
N TRP A 753 41.00 -35.41 -5.55
CA TRP A 753 39.83 -35.59 -4.70
C TRP A 753 38.62 -36.07 -5.49
N SER A 754 37.58 -36.52 -4.78
CA SER A 754 36.21 -36.56 -5.26
C SER A 754 35.40 -35.56 -4.44
N ALA A 755 34.99 -34.46 -5.06
CA ALA A 755 34.22 -33.40 -4.40
C ALA A 755 33.00 -32.99 -5.25
N LEU A 756 31.90 -32.67 -4.58
CA LEU A 756 30.68 -32.16 -5.20
C LEU A 756 30.40 -30.73 -4.74
N GLY A 757 29.85 -29.92 -5.64
CA GLY A 757 29.30 -28.63 -5.31
C GLY A 757 28.14 -28.71 -4.33
N SER A 758 28.13 -27.86 -3.29
CA SER A 758 27.03 -27.88 -2.31
C SER A 758 25.71 -27.33 -2.85
N ILE A 759 25.74 -26.48 -3.89
CA ILE A 759 24.56 -25.89 -4.55
C ILE A 759 24.33 -26.56 -5.92
N SER A 760 25.35 -26.66 -6.78
CA SER A 760 25.24 -27.27 -8.11
C SER A 760 25.09 -28.80 -8.10
N ASN A 761 25.58 -29.49 -7.05
CA ASN A 761 25.72 -30.96 -7.02
C ASN A 761 26.57 -31.56 -8.15
N SER A 762 27.29 -30.73 -8.92
CA SER A 762 28.20 -31.15 -9.98
C SER A 762 29.58 -31.50 -9.41
N SER A 763 30.33 -32.36 -10.10
CA SER A 763 31.69 -32.75 -9.71
C SER A 763 32.67 -31.59 -9.81
N ILE A 764 33.49 -31.37 -8.78
CA ILE A 764 34.52 -30.35 -8.75
C ILE A 764 35.85 -30.95 -9.20
N THR A 765 36.37 -30.46 -10.32
CA THR A 765 37.67 -30.86 -10.86
C THR A 765 38.81 -30.45 -9.92
N PHE A 766 39.79 -31.35 -9.75
CA PHE A 766 40.98 -31.07 -8.97
C PHE A 766 41.92 -30.10 -9.73
N PRO A 767 42.38 -28.99 -9.11
CA PRO A 767 43.13 -27.95 -9.82
C PRO A 767 44.57 -28.34 -10.19
N GLY A 768 45.14 -29.35 -9.54
CA GLY A 768 46.52 -29.80 -9.76
C GLY A 768 47.19 -30.24 -8.45
N ALA A 769 48.24 -31.07 -8.55
CA ALA A 769 48.94 -31.61 -7.39
C ALA A 769 49.55 -30.49 -6.55
N VAL A 770 49.46 -30.64 -5.21
CA VAL A 770 50.04 -29.70 -4.24
C VAL A 770 51.04 -30.43 -3.37
N SER A 771 52.29 -30.00 -3.44
CA SER A 771 53.35 -30.62 -2.67
C SER A 771 53.28 -30.32 -1.18
N GLY A 772 53.61 -31.31 -0.35
CA GLY A 772 53.55 -31.23 1.11
C GLY A 772 54.72 -30.53 1.78
N GLN A 773 54.77 -30.67 3.11
CA GLN A 773 55.85 -30.14 3.92
C GLN A 773 57.13 -30.98 3.83
N ASP A 774 58.28 -30.31 3.87
CA ASP A 774 59.55 -30.94 4.19
C ASP A 774 59.57 -31.34 5.68
N MET A 775 60.23 -32.43 6.02
CA MET A 775 60.39 -32.92 7.39
C MET A 775 61.86 -33.14 7.71
N ILE A 776 62.26 -32.85 8.95
CA ILE A 776 63.59 -33.18 9.46
C ILE A 776 63.48 -34.36 10.42
N VAL A 777 64.15 -35.47 10.11
CA VAL A 777 64.38 -36.54 11.08
C VAL A 777 65.73 -36.26 11.75
N SER A 778 65.74 -36.15 13.07
CA SER A 778 66.93 -35.88 13.87
C SER A 778 67.39 -37.15 14.60
N SER A 779 68.70 -37.32 14.75
CA SER A 779 69.27 -38.21 15.77
C SER A 779 68.96 -37.57 17.12
N GLY A 780 67.98 -38.10 17.86
CA GLY A 780 67.54 -37.54 19.15
C GLY A 780 68.67 -37.32 20.18
N PRO A 781 68.37 -36.72 21.35
CA PRO A 781 69.39 -36.46 22.37
C PRO A 781 70.04 -37.78 22.80
N THR A 782 71.37 -37.84 22.73
CA THR A 782 72.11 -39.03 23.15
C THR A 782 72.43 -38.94 24.64
N LEU A 783 72.20 -40.02 25.40
CA LEU A 783 72.64 -40.13 26.79
C LEU A 783 73.94 -40.92 26.81
N THR A 784 75.06 -40.22 26.96
CA THR A 784 76.36 -40.87 27.11
C THR A 784 76.53 -41.37 28.55
N VAL A 785 76.64 -42.69 28.70
CA VAL A 785 76.94 -43.34 29.99
C VAL A 785 78.45 -43.56 30.07
N ALA A 786 79.12 -42.91 31.01
CA ALA A 786 80.55 -43.07 31.26
C ALA A 786 80.82 -43.34 32.75
N ALA A 787 81.98 -43.92 33.08
CA ALA A 787 82.43 -43.95 34.48
C ALA A 787 82.67 -42.52 34.98
N ALA A 788 82.20 -42.19 36.19
CA ALA A 788 82.48 -40.89 36.78
C ALA A 788 83.97 -40.78 37.13
N SER A 789 84.57 -39.60 36.99
CA SER A 789 85.99 -39.39 37.24
C SER A 789 86.40 -39.62 38.69
N ASP A 790 85.44 -39.61 39.62
CA ASP A 790 85.60 -39.90 41.04
C ASP A 790 85.16 -41.33 41.41
N THR A 791 85.02 -42.22 40.42
CA THR A 791 84.80 -43.64 40.68
C THR A 791 85.92 -44.19 41.57
N PRO A 792 85.59 -44.90 42.68
CA PRO A 792 86.59 -45.44 43.60
C PRO A 792 87.63 -46.31 42.87
N ALA A 793 88.92 -46.05 43.13
CA ALA A 793 90.00 -46.87 42.60
C ALA A 793 89.91 -48.30 43.17
N ALA A 794 90.37 -49.28 42.40
CA ALA A 794 90.38 -50.69 42.82
C ALA A 794 91.07 -50.84 44.18
N SER A 795 90.33 -51.34 45.18
CA SER A 795 90.81 -51.55 46.54
C SER A 795 90.26 -52.86 47.10
N GLN A 796 90.95 -53.41 48.10
CA GLN A 796 90.49 -54.60 48.80
C GLN A 796 89.47 -54.18 49.86
N VAL A 797 88.26 -54.74 49.77
CA VAL A 797 87.17 -54.46 50.73
C VAL A 797 87.12 -55.57 51.78
N VAL A 798 87.05 -55.19 53.05
CA VAL A 798 86.96 -56.15 54.16
C VAL A 798 85.60 -56.85 54.14
N MET A 799 85.61 -58.18 54.26
CA MET A 799 84.40 -59.01 54.26
C MET A 799 83.45 -58.60 55.39
N GLY A 800 82.18 -58.35 55.06
CA GLY A 800 81.14 -57.91 56.02
C GLY A 800 80.91 -56.40 56.08
N SER A 801 81.68 -55.60 55.34
CA SER A 801 81.48 -54.15 55.26
C SER A 801 80.21 -53.80 54.47
N THR A 802 79.37 -52.90 54.99
CA THR A 802 78.18 -52.37 54.31
C THR A 802 78.36 -50.90 53.93
N GLY A 803 77.77 -50.46 52.82
CA GLY A 803 77.85 -49.06 52.38
C GLY A 803 79.13 -48.68 51.62
N VAL A 804 79.86 -49.68 51.10
CA VAL A 804 81.06 -49.45 50.29
C VAL A 804 80.65 -49.06 48.87
N GLU A 805 81.05 -47.87 48.45
CA GLU A 805 80.83 -47.39 47.09
C GLU A 805 81.74 -48.17 46.11
N LEU A 806 81.15 -48.88 45.15
CA LEU A 806 81.90 -49.76 44.22
C LEU A 806 82.10 -49.16 42.84
N PHE A 807 81.16 -48.33 42.39
CA PHE A 807 81.18 -47.75 41.05
C PHE A 807 80.32 -46.49 41.01
N LYS A 808 80.79 -45.43 40.35
CA LYS A 808 80.00 -44.24 40.05
C LYS A 808 79.81 -44.10 38.55
N VAL A 809 78.57 -43.85 38.16
CA VAL A 809 78.21 -43.62 36.76
C VAL A 809 77.98 -42.14 36.55
N ARG A 810 78.61 -41.55 35.52
CA ARG A 810 78.26 -40.24 34.99
C ARG A 810 77.30 -40.41 33.82
N LEU A 811 76.13 -39.81 33.95
CA LEU A 811 75.16 -39.68 32.87
C LEU A 811 75.27 -38.27 32.32
N THR A 812 75.64 -38.14 31.04
CA THR A 812 75.68 -36.85 30.33
C THR A 812 74.67 -36.89 29.20
N ALA A 813 73.68 -36.01 29.24
CA ALA A 813 72.77 -35.78 28.12
C ALA A 813 73.35 -34.67 27.25
N ASP A 814 73.31 -34.86 25.92
CA ASP A 814 73.57 -33.79 24.94
C ASP A 814 72.39 -32.82 24.83
#